data_AF-A0A353DJ51-F1
#
_entry.id   AF-A0A353DJ51-F1
#
_cell.length_a   1.000
_cell.length_b   1.000
_cell.length_c   1.000
_cell.angle_alpha   90.00
_cell.angle_beta   90.00
_cell.angle_gamma   90.00
#
_symmetry.space_group_name_H-M   'P 1'
#
loop_
_entity.id
_entity.type
_entity.pdbx_description
1 polymer ?
#
loop_
_entity_poly.entity_id
_entity_poly.type
_entity_poly.pdbx_seq_one_letter_code
_entity_poly.pdbx_strand_id
1 'polypeptide(L)'
;NDTPDANGNLHTNFKLSAGGEYLALVRPGGGGVTSEFGIGAADYPSQDEDISYGLHPNTSEPVYFSSPTPGAANDPGGIARVGDTSFSPDRGYYQSAIDVTISSITPGATIYYTTDGTKPVDISGNPTGTATAYTGPVPITQTTPLRAAATKSGFAPTNIDSQTYILLDIDNANPNGTDTAGLNTQFLQQTQPAGWGNLTSGDYNMDTTVSQATAPATDHPTSTAQTMLLGLRDIPTISIAMNRDDFSGNNGIYTNSTNGSLEHECSAEFIPASVDTRSDWQINCGIKVQGGASRNPSSSPKHSMNFRFRTEYGAGRLREPLFPGSEVEEFNSITLRAGYNNSWIHRNADQRGRGSMIRDQWMRESMLDMGSPAAGHGFMVHVFVNGLYWGVHNLCERPEASHYAAYNGGDDSMLDARNGGSFVDGSSTAWNAISGVVSSGDWSKIQQVIDIDQYIDYQIINRYGGNADLKSGGNWRAAGGGPFPGGQPEQMAPWQLYSWDGERSLEGQNASNSPIDPMGVRGTLESNSDYRARFADRLQKHFFNGGALTPEATKARWMKFANNLDRSIIAESARWGDHRGTLYTRDNQWLAEQNRLCNVYFPVRSANVLSNYGSLFPGTDAPEFFVNGVSQNGGIIPDSGSLHLAASPGTIHYTTDGADPRLEGGSVNPTASSATSGVPISLASSSFVRARTLNGGVWSPISEAQFILAPIADASNIVISEIMYNPAGSSEDTEWVELMNISADTIDLTDLSFTGIDYTFPLGTTLAAGQRIVVVKNQIAFGVAYPTAGMNIAPGEFASTSLDNTGEQIALIDATGTDAQRFTYNDKSPWPTAPDGDGYSLVLIAPGTSPDHTIPANWRSSTLPGGSPSGTDATPFTGDPDLDNDGDGLSAFLEHALGSINGDAENSPESYMTVGSGSFDNGAGGNDEYLTMTFRRNLGADDVLFSVQVSPNLSAWTSLGTQYVSSVSNNDGTENVTYRSTTELGSVPREFIRLRVSERP
;
A
#
# COMPACT_ATOMS: atom_id res chain seq x y z
N ASN A 1 -15.85 -17.91 17.72
CA ASN A 1 -15.64 -16.68 18.50
C ASN A 1 -17.01 -16.30 19.01
N ASP A 2 -17.29 -16.52 20.30
CA ASP A 2 -18.66 -16.45 20.84
C ASP A 2 -19.00 -15.07 21.40
N THR A 3 -18.19 -14.06 21.09
CA THR A 3 -18.41 -12.68 21.56
C THR A 3 -19.38 -11.98 20.61
N PRO A 4 -20.60 -11.64 21.04
CA PRO A 4 -21.56 -10.94 20.20
C PRO A 4 -21.09 -9.50 19.94
N ASP A 5 -21.46 -8.92 18.80
CA ASP A 5 -21.23 -7.49 18.55
C ASP A 5 -22.03 -6.60 19.52
N ALA A 6 -21.88 -5.27 19.42
CA ALA A 6 -22.58 -4.30 20.25
C ALA A 6 -24.13 -4.41 20.17
N ASN A 7 -24.66 -5.10 19.16
CA ASN A 7 -26.09 -5.36 18.96
C ASN A 7 -26.51 -6.78 19.40
N GLY A 8 -25.58 -7.60 19.90
CA GLY A 8 -25.86 -8.96 20.35
C GLY A 8 -25.81 -10.02 19.24
N ASN A 9 -25.28 -9.71 18.05
CA ASN A 9 -25.20 -10.68 16.96
C ASN A 9 -23.94 -11.55 17.09
N LEU A 10 -24.10 -12.86 16.88
CA LEU A 10 -22.98 -13.80 16.82
C LEU A 10 -22.30 -13.72 15.46
N HIS A 11 -20.97 -13.68 15.45
CA HIS A 11 -20.15 -13.66 14.24
C HIS A 11 -19.35 -14.95 14.12
N THR A 12 -19.18 -15.43 12.89
CA THR A 12 -18.25 -16.53 12.59
C THR A 12 -16.80 -16.06 12.81
N ASN A 13 -15.90 -16.99 13.12
CA ASN A 13 -14.46 -16.69 13.20
C ASN A 13 -13.77 -16.76 11.82
N PHE A 14 -14.53 -16.84 10.74
CA PHE A 14 -14.07 -16.83 9.37
C PHE A 14 -14.88 -15.82 8.56
N LYS A 15 -14.31 -15.34 7.46
CA LYS A 15 -14.97 -14.50 6.46
C LYS A 15 -15.23 -15.33 5.22
N LEU A 16 -16.30 -14.98 4.51
CA LEU A 16 -16.65 -15.55 3.22
C LEU A 16 -16.15 -14.64 2.09
N SER A 17 -15.51 -15.21 1.06
CA SER A 17 -15.09 -14.53 -0.16
C SER A 17 -16.31 -13.95 -0.89
N ALA A 18 -16.25 -12.65 -1.23
CA ALA A 18 -17.28 -12.02 -2.04
C ALA A 18 -17.35 -12.61 -3.47
N GLY A 19 -16.25 -13.20 -3.96
CA GLY A 19 -16.19 -13.89 -5.26
C GLY A 19 -16.79 -15.30 -5.25
N GLY A 20 -17.18 -15.80 -4.08
CA GLY A 20 -17.54 -17.20 -3.87
C GLY A 20 -16.33 -18.06 -3.48
N GLU A 21 -16.58 -19.13 -2.73
CA GLU A 21 -15.59 -20.14 -2.36
C GLU A 21 -16.29 -21.45 -1.91
N TYR A 22 -15.50 -22.45 -1.54
CA TYR A 22 -15.99 -23.67 -0.91
C TYR A 22 -16.47 -23.38 0.52
N LEU A 23 -17.69 -23.79 0.87
CA LEU A 23 -18.22 -23.62 2.23
C LEU A 23 -18.85 -24.92 2.73
N ALA A 24 -18.34 -25.47 3.83
CA ALA A 24 -18.85 -26.72 4.40
C ALA A 24 -19.08 -26.68 5.91
N LEU A 25 -20.15 -27.35 6.34
CA LEU A 25 -20.41 -27.74 7.71
C LEU A 25 -19.92 -29.18 7.92
N VAL A 26 -18.89 -29.36 8.74
CA VAL A 26 -18.25 -30.66 8.99
C VAL A 26 -18.62 -31.23 10.37
N ARG A 27 -18.64 -32.56 10.51
CA ARG A 27 -18.90 -33.21 11.81
C ARG A 27 -17.71 -33.05 12.75
N PRO A 28 -17.93 -32.91 14.08
CA PRO A 28 -16.84 -32.91 15.05
C PRO A 28 -15.95 -34.15 14.93
N GLY A 29 -14.63 -33.98 14.93
CA GLY A 29 -13.65 -35.09 14.90
C GLY A 29 -13.32 -35.65 13.50
N GLY A 30 -13.51 -34.88 12.41
CA GLY A 30 -13.09 -35.27 11.06
C GLY A 30 -14.01 -36.29 10.37
N GLY A 31 -15.21 -36.54 10.90
CA GLY A 31 -16.17 -37.54 10.39
C GLY A 31 -16.92 -37.16 9.10
N GLY A 32 -16.31 -36.36 8.22
CA GLY A 32 -16.84 -35.94 6.93
C GLY A 32 -17.80 -34.73 6.95
N VAL A 33 -18.16 -34.28 5.75
CA VAL A 33 -19.06 -33.15 5.48
C VAL A 33 -20.52 -33.50 5.79
N THR A 34 -21.24 -32.57 6.43
CA THR A 34 -22.67 -32.66 6.76
C THR A 34 -23.53 -31.87 5.77
N SER A 35 -23.04 -30.72 5.34
CA SER A 35 -23.64 -29.89 4.28
C SER A 35 -22.53 -29.07 3.66
N GLU A 36 -22.55 -28.87 2.35
CA GLU A 36 -21.57 -28.04 1.65
C GLU A 36 -22.18 -27.28 0.48
N PHE A 37 -21.52 -26.19 0.13
CA PHE A 37 -21.47 -25.61 -1.19
C PHE A 37 -20.08 -25.93 -1.77
N GLY A 38 -20.04 -26.58 -2.93
CA GLY A 38 -18.83 -27.18 -3.53
C GLY A 38 -18.79 -28.72 -3.42
N ILE A 39 -17.60 -29.33 -3.55
CA ILE A 39 -17.33 -30.69 -4.10
C ILE A 39 -18.54 -31.65 -4.11
N GLY A 40 -19.18 -31.74 -5.28
CA GLY A 40 -20.44 -32.45 -5.54
C GLY A 40 -21.56 -31.49 -5.96
N ALA A 41 -21.45 -30.21 -5.60
CA ALA A 41 -22.20 -29.05 -6.07
C ALA A 41 -21.25 -27.96 -6.61
N ALA A 42 -21.79 -26.90 -7.21
CA ALA A 42 -21.00 -25.68 -7.47
C ALA A 42 -20.67 -25.00 -6.13
N ASP A 43 -19.52 -24.33 -6.04
CA ASP A 43 -19.19 -23.42 -4.94
C ASP A 43 -20.32 -22.42 -4.71
N TYR A 44 -20.42 -21.85 -3.50
CA TYR A 44 -21.41 -20.78 -3.34
C TYR A 44 -20.93 -19.60 -4.22
N PRO A 45 -21.83 -18.97 -4.96
CA PRO A 45 -21.47 -18.01 -6.00
C PRO A 45 -20.98 -16.69 -5.40
N SER A 46 -20.53 -15.78 -6.27
CA SER A 46 -20.30 -14.40 -5.86
C SER A 46 -21.52 -13.81 -5.13
N GLN A 47 -21.25 -13.03 -4.10
CA GLN A 47 -22.24 -12.42 -3.23
C GLN A 47 -22.30 -10.92 -3.49
N ASP A 48 -23.51 -10.39 -3.54
CA ASP A 48 -23.75 -8.95 -3.50
C ASP A 48 -23.94 -8.51 -2.05
N GLU A 49 -23.57 -7.27 -1.75
CA GLU A 49 -23.82 -6.69 -0.44
C GLU A 49 -25.31 -6.68 -0.08
N ASP A 50 -25.62 -6.92 1.20
CA ASP A 50 -26.97 -6.98 1.78
C ASP A 50 -27.91 -8.03 1.15
N ILE A 51 -27.38 -8.97 0.38
CA ILE A 51 -28.13 -10.09 -0.19
C ILE A 51 -27.60 -11.38 0.40
N SER A 52 -28.50 -12.17 1.00
CA SER A 52 -28.15 -13.50 1.50
C SER A 52 -28.38 -14.56 0.43
N TYR A 53 -27.53 -15.58 0.40
CA TYR A 53 -27.68 -16.76 -0.46
C TYR A 53 -28.02 -17.98 0.38
N GLY A 54 -28.89 -18.84 -0.13
CA GLY A 54 -29.27 -20.06 0.56
C GLY A 54 -30.30 -20.88 -0.21
N LEU A 55 -30.82 -21.93 0.43
CA LEU A 55 -31.79 -22.81 -0.23
C LEU A 55 -33.21 -22.28 -0.08
N HIS A 56 -33.96 -22.27 -1.18
CA HIS A 56 -35.37 -21.91 -1.20
C HIS A 56 -36.21 -22.92 -0.39
N PRO A 57 -37.10 -22.48 0.53
CA PRO A 57 -37.74 -23.36 1.51
C PRO A 57 -38.68 -24.41 0.90
N ASN A 58 -39.19 -24.19 -0.32
CA ASN A 58 -40.14 -25.11 -0.98
C ASN A 58 -39.50 -26.00 -2.05
N THR A 59 -38.40 -25.56 -2.66
CA THR A 59 -37.80 -26.24 -3.81
C THR A 59 -36.40 -26.78 -3.51
N SER A 60 -35.79 -26.34 -2.40
CA SER A 60 -34.40 -26.63 -2.03
C SER A 60 -33.38 -26.20 -3.08
N GLU A 61 -33.79 -25.40 -4.07
CA GLU A 61 -32.89 -24.80 -5.05
C GLU A 61 -32.13 -23.63 -4.42
N PRO A 62 -30.84 -23.44 -4.74
CA PRO A 62 -30.09 -22.28 -4.28
C PRO A 62 -30.62 -20.99 -4.92
N VAL A 63 -30.93 -20.00 -4.09
CA VAL A 63 -31.50 -18.71 -4.47
C VAL A 63 -30.95 -17.60 -3.60
N TYR A 64 -31.19 -16.36 -4.01
CA TYR A 64 -30.83 -15.18 -3.25
C TYR A 64 -32.06 -14.59 -2.55
N PHE A 65 -31.85 -14.01 -1.38
CA PHE A 65 -32.88 -13.37 -0.55
C PHE A 65 -32.43 -11.95 -0.19
N SER A 66 -33.28 -10.97 -0.51
CA SER A 66 -33.08 -9.55 -0.19
C SER A 66 -33.36 -9.21 1.27
N SER A 67 -33.82 -10.16 2.07
CA SER A 67 -33.99 -10.00 3.52
C SER A 67 -33.40 -11.23 4.20
N PRO A 68 -32.30 -11.09 4.95
CA PRO A 68 -31.70 -12.21 5.66
C PRO A 68 -32.64 -12.67 6.78
N THR A 69 -32.64 -13.96 7.08
CA THR A 69 -33.51 -14.58 8.10
C THR A 69 -32.71 -15.26 9.22
N PRO A 70 -31.76 -14.56 9.88
CA PRO A 70 -30.92 -15.17 10.90
C PRO A 70 -31.78 -15.76 12.04
N GLY A 71 -31.57 -17.04 12.35
CA GLY A 71 -32.32 -17.77 13.38
C GLY A 71 -33.75 -18.17 13.00
N ALA A 72 -34.19 -17.90 11.77
CA ALA A 72 -35.50 -18.28 11.24
C ALA A 72 -35.36 -19.11 9.94
N ALA A 73 -36.48 -19.63 9.43
CA ALA A 73 -36.49 -20.29 8.12
C ALA A 73 -36.44 -19.26 6.98
N ASN A 74 -35.74 -19.59 5.89
CA ASN A 74 -35.72 -18.78 4.66
C ASN A 74 -37.14 -18.50 4.14
N ASP A 75 -37.36 -17.30 3.60
CA ASP A 75 -38.65 -16.88 3.04
C ASP A 75 -38.93 -17.59 1.70
N PRO A 76 -40.18 -18.03 1.40
CA PRO A 76 -40.60 -18.46 0.06
C PRO A 76 -40.37 -17.47 -1.11
N GLY A 77 -39.94 -16.23 -0.83
CA GLY A 77 -39.68 -15.18 -1.81
C GLY A 77 -38.27 -15.17 -2.41
N GLY A 78 -37.43 -16.18 -2.14
CA GLY A 78 -36.09 -16.26 -2.74
C GLY A 78 -36.13 -16.43 -4.26
N ILE A 79 -35.27 -15.71 -4.98
CA ILE A 79 -35.26 -15.68 -6.46
C ILE A 79 -33.87 -16.09 -6.96
N ALA A 80 -33.84 -16.93 -7.99
CA ALA A 80 -32.61 -17.24 -8.71
C ALA A 80 -32.09 -15.99 -9.45
N ARG A 81 -30.78 -15.85 -9.59
CA ARG A 81 -30.18 -14.70 -10.29
C ARG A 81 -29.57 -15.11 -11.62
N VAL A 82 -29.63 -14.18 -12.57
CA VAL A 82 -28.80 -14.28 -13.76
C VAL A 82 -27.35 -14.05 -13.32
N GLY A 83 -26.45 -14.93 -13.73
CA GLY A 83 -25.01 -14.77 -13.51
C GLY A 83 -24.50 -13.53 -14.21
N ASP A 84 -23.54 -12.85 -13.58
CA ASP A 84 -23.15 -11.51 -13.95
C ASP A 84 -22.59 -11.38 -15.37
N THR A 85 -22.54 -10.16 -15.90
CA THR A 85 -21.98 -9.93 -17.23
C THR A 85 -20.46 -9.91 -17.21
N SER A 86 -19.85 -10.46 -18.26
CA SER A 86 -18.39 -10.43 -18.45
C SER A 86 -18.05 -9.92 -19.83
N PHE A 87 -16.99 -9.11 -19.92
CA PHE A 87 -16.57 -8.43 -21.13
C PHE A 87 -15.21 -8.94 -21.60
N SER A 88 -15.03 -9.06 -22.91
CA SER A 88 -13.74 -9.41 -23.51
C SER A 88 -13.56 -8.68 -24.84
N PRO A 89 -12.51 -7.85 -24.99
CA PRO A 89 -11.51 -7.51 -23.98
C PRO A 89 -12.09 -6.56 -22.90
N ASP A 90 -11.34 -6.29 -21.82
CA ASP A 90 -11.78 -5.47 -20.67
C ASP A 90 -11.70 -3.94 -20.94
N ARG A 91 -12.12 -3.06 -20.02
CA ARG A 91 -11.94 -1.59 -20.16
C ARG A 91 -10.49 -1.19 -20.38
N GLY A 92 -10.30 0.06 -20.77
CA GLY A 92 -8.99 0.69 -20.76
C GLY A 92 -8.64 1.35 -22.09
N TYR A 93 -7.34 1.47 -22.34
CA TYR A 93 -6.80 2.16 -23.51
C TYR A 93 -6.56 1.19 -24.67
N TYR A 94 -7.07 1.55 -25.85
CA TYR A 94 -6.93 0.77 -27.07
C TYR A 94 -6.42 1.63 -28.22
N GLN A 95 -5.49 1.08 -29.00
CA GLN A 95 -4.85 1.77 -30.12
C GLN A 95 -5.47 1.45 -31.48
N SER A 96 -6.49 0.60 -31.51
CA SER A 96 -7.25 0.24 -32.69
C SER A 96 -8.74 0.09 -32.34
N ALA A 97 -9.61 0.12 -33.34
CA ALA A 97 -10.97 -0.37 -33.16
C ALA A 97 -10.95 -1.83 -32.66
N ILE A 98 -11.92 -2.18 -31.82
CA ILE A 98 -12.05 -3.51 -31.21
C ILE A 98 -13.50 -3.99 -31.27
N ASP A 99 -13.68 -5.30 -31.19
CA ASP A 99 -14.99 -5.92 -31.02
C ASP A 99 -15.10 -6.48 -29.61
N VAL A 100 -16.09 -6.01 -28.85
CA VAL A 100 -16.29 -6.42 -27.45
C VAL A 100 -17.33 -7.51 -27.36
N THR A 101 -16.95 -8.64 -26.80
CA THR A 101 -17.87 -9.74 -26.48
C THR A 101 -18.43 -9.54 -25.08
N ILE A 102 -19.76 -9.68 -24.93
CA ILE A 102 -20.44 -9.67 -23.64
C ILE A 102 -21.03 -11.05 -23.42
N SER A 103 -20.81 -11.62 -22.25
CA SER A 103 -21.29 -12.97 -21.91
C SER A 103 -21.92 -13.00 -20.52
N SER A 104 -22.74 -14.02 -20.28
CA SER A 104 -23.26 -14.38 -18.96
C SER A 104 -23.23 -15.90 -18.88
N ILE A 105 -22.82 -16.44 -17.73
CA ILE A 105 -22.78 -17.90 -17.52
C ILE A 105 -24.17 -18.54 -17.49
N THR A 106 -25.25 -17.74 -17.37
CA THR A 106 -26.62 -18.26 -17.28
C THR A 106 -27.18 -18.63 -18.66
N PRO A 107 -27.40 -19.93 -18.94
CA PRO A 107 -27.92 -20.33 -20.24
C PRO A 107 -29.31 -19.75 -20.50
N GLY A 108 -29.49 -19.16 -21.68
CA GLY A 108 -30.75 -18.56 -22.12
C GLY A 108 -31.09 -17.20 -21.50
N ALA A 109 -30.15 -16.55 -20.81
CA ALA A 109 -30.28 -15.14 -20.45
C ALA A 109 -30.19 -14.24 -21.69
N THR A 110 -30.94 -13.14 -21.71
CA THR A 110 -30.82 -12.08 -22.73
C THR A 110 -29.97 -10.96 -22.15
N ILE A 111 -28.90 -10.58 -22.84
CA ILE A 111 -28.07 -9.43 -22.47
C ILE A 111 -28.59 -8.19 -23.21
N TYR A 112 -28.73 -7.08 -22.51
CA TYR A 112 -29.01 -5.76 -23.09
C TYR A 112 -27.85 -4.81 -22.80
N TYR A 113 -27.53 -3.94 -23.75
CA TYR A 113 -26.46 -2.97 -23.59
C TYR A 113 -26.81 -1.58 -24.15
N THR A 114 -26.07 -0.57 -23.70
CA THR A 114 -26.14 0.82 -24.16
C THR A 114 -24.72 1.37 -24.35
N THR A 115 -24.56 2.35 -25.23
CA THR A 115 -23.26 2.99 -25.54
C THR A 115 -23.27 4.50 -25.28
N ASP A 116 -24.33 5.03 -24.68
CA ASP A 116 -24.58 6.47 -24.49
C ASP A 116 -24.58 6.88 -23.00
N GLY A 117 -24.18 5.96 -22.12
CA GLY A 117 -24.15 6.14 -20.67
C GLY A 117 -25.48 5.88 -19.95
N THR A 118 -26.60 5.66 -20.66
CA THR A 118 -27.90 5.34 -20.04
C THR A 118 -27.93 3.90 -19.53
N LYS A 119 -28.86 3.58 -18.62
CA LYS A 119 -29.02 2.20 -18.14
C LYS A 119 -29.58 1.29 -19.25
N PRO A 120 -29.10 0.05 -19.41
CA PRO A 120 -29.67 -0.90 -20.37
C PRO A 120 -30.99 -1.51 -19.89
N VAL A 121 -31.23 -1.57 -18.59
CA VAL A 121 -32.48 -2.10 -18.01
C VAL A 121 -32.97 -1.25 -16.84
N ASP A 122 -34.27 -1.33 -16.53
CA ASP A 122 -34.85 -0.80 -15.30
C ASP A 122 -34.66 -1.75 -14.10
N ILE A 123 -35.10 -1.33 -12.91
CA ILE A 123 -35.00 -2.12 -11.67
C ILE A 123 -35.77 -3.46 -11.74
N SER A 124 -36.71 -3.60 -12.67
CA SER A 124 -37.48 -4.82 -12.91
C SER A 124 -36.86 -5.70 -14.01
N GLY A 125 -35.72 -5.30 -14.59
CA GLY A 125 -35.05 -6.03 -15.65
C GLY A 125 -35.70 -5.84 -17.04
N ASN A 126 -36.54 -4.82 -17.23
CA ASN A 126 -37.05 -4.50 -18.56
C ASN A 126 -36.06 -3.62 -19.33
N PRO A 127 -35.83 -3.85 -20.63
CA PRO A 127 -34.94 -3.01 -21.42
C PRO A 127 -35.45 -1.56 -21.48
N THR A 128 -34.54 -0.61 -21.34
CA THR A 128 -34.86 0.81 -21.50
C THR A 128 -35.02 1.19 -22.97
N GLY A 129 -35.52 2.40 -23.25
CA GLY A 129 -35.75 2.87 -24.62
C GLY A 129 -34.50 3.02 -25.49
N THR A 130 -33.31 3.05 -24.88
CA THR A 130 -32.00 3.17 -25.54
C THR A 130 -31.24 1.83 -25.58
N ALA A 131 -31.79 0.78 -24.96
CA ALA A 131 -31.15 -0.51 -24.84
C ALA A 131 -31.19 -1.30 -26.16
N THR A 132 -30.08 -1.97 -26.45
CA THR A 132 -29.95 -2.89 -27.59
C THR A 132 -29.76 -4.31 -27.07
N ALA A 133 -30.52 -5.27 -27.61
CA ALA A 133 -30.31 -6.68 -27.30
C ALA A 133 -28.99 -7.17 -27.92
N TYR A 134 -28.14 -7.79 -27.11
CA TYR A 134 -26.86 -8.34 -27.56
C TYR A 134 -27.07 -9.56 -28.45
N THR A 135 -26.55 -9.50 -29.69
CA THR A 135 -26.68 -10.58 -30.69
C THR A 135 -25.34 -11.01 -31.30
N GLY A 136 -24.26 -10.34 -30.92
CA GLY A 136 -22.89 -10.56 -31.39
C GLY A 136 -21.96 -9.47 -30.86
N PRO A 137 -20.64 -9.57 -31.09
CA PRO A 137 -19.68 -8.59 -30.58
C PRO A 137 -20.05 -7.14 -30.93
N VAL A 138 -19.86 -6.23 -29.97
CA VAL A 138 -20.15 -4.80 -30.11
C VAL A 138 -18.92 -4.11 -30.69
N PRO A 139 -19.00 -3.50 -31.89
CA PRO A 139 -17.87 -2.78 -32.47
C PRO A 139 -17.66 -1.45 -31.73
N ILE A 140 -16.46 -1.26 -31.20
CA ILE A 140 -16.01 -0.02 -30.59
C ILE A 140 -15.02 0.65 -31.55
N THR A 141 -15.44 1.75 -32.16
CA THR A 141 -14.66 2.48 -33.18
C THR A 141 -14.24 3.88 -32.72
N GLN A 142 -14.65 4.27 -31.52
CA GLN A 142 -14.32 5.54 -30.85
C GLN A 142 -14.43 5.33 -29.33
N THR A 143 -13.94 6.29 -28.54
CA THR A 143 -14.09 6.23 -27.08
C THR A 143 -15.55 6.07 -26.68
N THR A 144 -15.88 4.98 -25.98
CA THR A 144 -17.26 4.56 -25.74
C THR A 144 -17.43 3.97 -24.34
N PRO A 145 -18.35 4.51 -23.52
CA PRO A 145 -18.84 3.82 -22.33
C PRO A 145 -19.86 2.75 -22.77
N LEU A 146 -19.57 1.48 -22.50
CA LEU A 146 -20.47 0.36 -22.78
C LEU A 146 -21.06 -0.13 -21.46
N ARG A 147 -22.39 -0.03 -21.30
CA ARG A 147 -23.08 -0.53 -20.11
C ARG A 147 -23.92 -1.74 -20.48
N ALA A 148 -23.90 -2.80 -19.67
CA ALA A 148 -24.68 -4.02 -19.94
C ALA A 148 -25.36 -4.58 -18.70
N ALA A 149 -26.44 -5.32 -18.90
CA ALA A 149 -27.10 -6.14 -17.89
C ALA A 149 -27.76 -7.35 -18.55
N ALA A 150 -27.81 -8.48 -17.85
CA ALA A 150 -28.43 -9.70 -18.33
C ALA A 150 -29.74 -10.00 -17.58
N THR A 151 -30.75 -10.48 -18.31
CA THR A 151 -32.09 -10.73 -17.78
C THR A 151 -32.64 -12.07 -18.23
N LYS A 152 -33.45 -12.71 -17.38
CA LYS A 152 -34.11 -13.99 -17.67
C LYS A 152 -35.43 -14.07 -16.92
N SER A 153 -36.47 -14.54 -17.60
CA SER A 153 -37.80 -14.68 -16.98
C SER A 153 -37.73 -15.62 -15.77
N GLY A 154 -38.29 -15.19 -14.63
CA GLY A 154 -38.25 -15.93 -13.37
C GLY A 154 -36.96 -15.79 -12.56
N PHE A 155 -36.01 -14.96 -13.04
CA PHE A 155 -34.76 -14.65 -12.35
C PHE A 155 -34.70 -13.14 -12.07
N ALA A 156 -34.00 -12.75 -11.00
CA ALA A 156 -33.61 -11.37 -10.82
C ALA A 156 -32.52 -11.00 -11.87
N PRO A 157 -32.58 -9.80 -12.47
CA PRO A 157 -31.57 -9.33 -13.42
C PRO A 157 -30.21 -9.13 -12.73
N THR A 158 -29.14 -9.07 -13.51
CA THR A 158 -27.82 -8.67 -13.00
C THR A 158 -27.82 -7.20 -12.56
N ASN A 159 -26.79 -6.80 -11.81
CA ASN A 159 -26.30 -5.43 -11.77
C ASN A 159 -26.01 -4.89 -13.18
N ILE A 160 -25.83 -3.57 -13.26
CA ILE A 160 -25.38 -2.92 -14.48
C ILE A 160 -23.87 -2.74 -14.41
N ASP A 161 -23.17 -3.48 -15.25
CA ASP A 161 -21.73 -3.32 -15.42
C ASP A 161 -21.45 -2.25 -16.46
N SER A 162 -20.39 -1.47 -16.23
CA SER A 162 -19.94 -0.43 -17.16
C SER A 162 -18.47 -0.61 -17.47
N GLN A 163 -18.14 -0.52 -18.75
CA GLN A 163 -16.81 -0.69 -19.30
C GLN A 163 -16.54 0.46 -20.26
N THR A 164 -15.61 1.36 -19.93
CA THR A 164 -15.20 2.44 -20.80
C THR A 164 -13.95 2.06 -21.59
N TYR A 165 -14.09 2.08 -22.91
CA TYR A 165 -13.01 1.86 -23.86
C TYR A 165 -12.52 3.21 -24.37
N ILE A 166 -11.28 3.59 -24.07
CA ILE A 166 -10.65 4.84 -24.52
C ILE A 166 -9.83 4.52 -25.77
N LEU A 167 -10.30 4.97 -26.93
CA LEU A 167 -9.68 4.64 -28.22
C LEU A 167 -8.84 5.80 -28.73
N LEU A 168 -7.52 5.64 -28.64
CA LEU A 168 -6.52 6.61 -29.07
C LEU A 168 -5.30 5.87 -29.62
N ASP A 169 -4.93 6.16 -30.87
CA ASP A 169 -3.70 5.66 -31.49
C ASP A 169 -2.54 6.57 -31.08
N ILE A 170 -2.06 6.34 -29.85
CA ILE A 170 -1.02 7.15 -29.22
C ILE A 170 0.35 6.84 -29.87
N ASP A 171 0.66 5.58 -30.13
CA ASP A 171 1.99 5.18 -30.57
C ASP A 171 2.26 5.51 -32.06
N ASN A 172 1.21 5.65 -32.88
CA ASN A 172 1.34 5.98 -34.31
C ASN A 172 0.79 7.37 -34.69
N ALA A 173 0.64 8.27 -33.71
CA ALA A 173 0.20 9.63 -33.96
C ALA A 173 1.20 10.42 -34.83
N ASN A 174 0.71 11.11 -35.86
CA ASN A 174 1.47 12.07 -36.65
C ASN A 174 1.88 13.30 -35.79
N PRO A 175 2.79 14.17 -36.26
CA PRO A 175 3.19 15.37 -35.50
C PRO A 175 2.04 16.33 -35.12
N ASN A 176 0.91 16.31 -35.82
CA ASN A 176 -0.28 17.08 -35.46
C ASN A 176 -1.28 16.29 -34.56
N GLY A 177 -0.85 15.15 -34.00
CA GLY A 177 -1.64 14.25 -33.17
C GLY A 177 -2.58 13.31 -33.94
N THR A 178 -2.95 13.62 -35.18
CA THR A 178 -3.87 12.78 -35.96
C THR A 178 -3.22 11.45 -36.33
N ASP A 179 -4.02 10.41 -36.53
CA ASP A 179 -3.58 9.08 -36.97
C ASP A 179 -4.24 8.69 -38.31
N THR A 180 -3.76 7.61 -38.92
CA THR A 180 -4.27 7.15 -40.23
C THR A 180 -5.67 6.52 -40.13
N ALA A 181 -5.99 5.91 -38.99
CA ALA A 181 -7.29 5.29 -38.74
C ALA A 181 -8.37 6.30 -38.32
N GLY A 182 -7.97 7.53 -37.99
CA GLY A 182 -8.83 8.63 -37.56
C GLY A 182 -9.28 8.55 -36.10
N LEU A 183 -8.73 7.63 -35.29
CA LEU A 183 -9.12 7.39 -33.90
C LEU A 183 -8.94 8.63 -33.00
N ASN A 184 -7.85 9.36 -33.20
CA ASN A 184 -7.53 10.55 -32.41
C ASN A 184 -8.38 11.76 -32.81
N THR A 185 -8.97 11.77 -34.00
CA THR A 185 -9.64 12.96 -34.56
C THR A 185 -10.74 13.49 -33.66
N GLN A 186 -11.58 12.60 -33.13
CA GLN A 186 -12.70 13.00 -32.26
C GLN A 186 -12.22 13.61 -30.94
N PHE A 187 -11.15 13.08 -30.37
CA PHE A 187 -10.56 13.62 -29.15
C PHE A 187 -9.89 14.98 -29.42
N LEU A 188 -9.06 15.09 -30.47
CA LEU A 188 -8.30 16.31 -30.76
C LEU A 188 -9.19 17.49 -31.16
N GLN A 189 -10.33 17.22 -31.79
CA GLN A 189 -11.29 18.22 -32.28
C GLN A 189 -12.61 18.15 -31.52
N GLN A 190 -12.60 17.61 -30.29
CA GLN A 190 -13.82 17.42 -29.50
C GLN A 190 -14.50 18.78 -29.30
N THR A 191 -15.76 18.89 -29.72
CA THR A 191 -16.62 20.05 -29.44
C THR A 191 -17.67 19.71 -28.41
N GLN A 192 -18.38 20.70 -27.87
CA GLN A 192 -19.60 20.44 -27.10
C GLN A 192 -20.58 19.59 -27.95
N PRO A 193 -20.96 18.36 -27.55
CA PRO A 193 -21.78 17.54 -28.43
C PRO A 193 -23.23 18.04 -28.47
N ALA A 194 -23.87 17.81 -29.62
CA ALA A 194 -25.28 18.13 -29.79
C ALA A 194 -26.14 17.40 -28.73
N GLY A 195 -27.08 18.13 -28.12
CA GLY A 195 -28.00 17.57 -27.13
C GLY A 195 -27.53 17.59 -25.67
N TRP A 196 -26.29 18.02 -25.37
CA TRP A 196 -25.80 18.23 -23.99
C TRP A 196 -26.35 19.51 -23.32
N GLY A 197 -27.59 19.87 -23.63
CA GLY A 197 -28.29 21.02 -23.04
C GLY A 197 -27.58 22.36 -23.22
N ASN A 198 -28.05 23.37 -22.48
CA ASN A 198 -27.44 24.69 -22.42
C ASN A 198 -26.47 24.74 -21.22
N LEU A 199 -25.27 24.19 -21.38
CA LEU A 199 -24.17 24.40 -20.42
C LEU A 199 -23.90 25.91 -20.37
N THR A 200 -24.34 26.55 -19.28
CA THR A 200 -24.62 28.00 -19.23
C THR A 200 -23.40 28.90 -19.37
N SER A 201 -22.19 28.34 -19.27
CA SER A 201 -20.93 29.02 -19.60
C SER A 201 -19.80 28.01 -19.66
N GLY A 202 -18.96 28.07 -20.70
CA GLY A 202 -17.78 27.23 -20.86
C GLY A 202 -17.41 27.11 -22.33
N ASP A 203 -16.11 27.16 -22.62
CA ASP A 203 -15.62 26.59 -23.87
C ASP A 203 -15.39 25.12 -23.57
N TYR A 204 -16.20 24.26 -24.17
CA TYR A 204 -16.10 22.81 -24.04
C TYR A 204 -15.47 22.19 -25.29
N ASN A 205 -14.75 22.99 -26.08
CA ASN A 205 -14.01 22.50 -27.22
C ASN A 205 -12.58 22.15 -26.81
N MET A 206 -11.91 21.33 -27.61
CA MET A 206 -10.46 21.20 -27.57
C MET A 206 -9.85 22.25 -28.52
N ASP A 207 -8.99 23.10 -27.99
CA ASP A 207 -8.27 24.11 -28.76
C ASP A 207 -7.23 23.43 -29.66
N THR A 208 -7.54 23.39 -30.96
CA THR A 208 -6.66 22.81 -32.00
C THR A 208 -5.30 23.49 -32.14
N THR A 209 -5.14 24.71 -31.62
CA THR A 209 -3.82 25.36 -31.54
C THR A 209 -2.89 24.70 -30.52
N VAL A 210 -3.44 23.87 -29.62
CA VAL A 210 -2.69 23.00 -28.70
C VAL A 210 -2.80 21.54 -29.14
N SER A 211 -4.02 21.03 -29.30
CA SER A 211 -4.25 19.60 -29.56
C SER A 211 -3.71 19.15 -30.92
N GLN A 212 -3.50 20.06 -31.87
CA GLN A 212 -2.87 19.77 -33.18
C GLN A 212 -1.56 20.52 -33.42
N ALA A 213 -0.93 21.04 -32.36
CA ALA A 213 0.34 21.73 -32.46
C ALA A 213 1.48 20.79 -32.87
N THR A 214 2.16 21.15 -33.97
CA THR A 214 3.27 20.39 -34.56
C THR A 214 4.65 20.79 -34.06
N ALA A 215 4.75 21.95 -33.40
CA ALA A 215 5.99 22.35 -32.73
C ALA A 215 6.29 21.41 -31.56
N PRO A 216 7.57 21.06 -31.29
CA PRO A 216 7.96 20.32 -30.10
C PRO A 216 7.52 21.01 -28.80
N ALA A 217 7.05 20.24 -27.84
CA ALA A 217 6.91 20.74 -26.47
C ALA A 217 8.30 20.91 -25.85
N THR A 218 8.49 21.97 -25.06
CA THR A 218 9.78 22.27 -24.43
C THR A 218 10.25 21.09 -23.57
N ASP A 219 11.51 20.69 -23.71
CA ASP A 219 12.12 19.53 -23.03
C ASP A 219 11.53 18.15 -23.39
N HIS A 220 10.72 18.06 -24.46
CA HIS A 220 10.19 16.79 -24.99
C HIS A 220 10.63 16.57 -26.45
N PRO A 221 10.91 15.32 -26.87
CA PRO A 221 11.38 15.02 -28.22
C PRO A 221 10.27 15.06 -29.29
N THR A 222 9.00 15.04 -28.86
CA THR A 222 7.80 14.96 -29.70
C THR A 222 7.07 16.30 -29.82
N SER A 223 6.19 16.44 -30.80
CA SER A 223 5.33 17.63 -30.91
C SER A 223 4.45 17.81 -29.67
N THR A 224 3.93 19.01 -29.43
CA THR A 224 2.98 19.27 -28.35
C THR A 224 1.75 18.36 -28.43
N ALA A 225 1.22 18.12 -29.64
CA ALA A 225 0.09 17.21 -29.85
C ALA A 225 0.42 15.75 -29.47
N GLN A 226 1.58 15.24 -29.89
CA GLN A 226 2.02 13.88 -29.55
C GLN A 226 2.32 13.74 -28.05
N THR A 227 2.96 14.76 -27.46
CA THR A 227 3.27 14.81 -26.03
C THR A 227 1.99 14.80 -25.19
N MET A 228 0.95 15.51 -25.63
CA MET A 228 -0.37 15.48 -24.98
C MET A 228 -0.97 14.08 -24.97
N LEU A 229 -0.93 13.36 -26.11
CA LEU A 229 -1.47 12.00 -26.22
C LEU A 229 -0.75 11.02 -25.31
N LEU A 230 0.58 11.09 -25.26
CA LEU A 230 1.39 10.30 -24.31
C LEU A 230 1.00 10.61 -22.85
N GLY A 231 0.76 11.89 -22.55
CA GLY A 231 0.34 12.34 -21.22
C GLY A 231 -0.98 11.75 -20.72
N LEU A 232 -1.84 11.24 -21.61
CA LEU A 232 -3.09 10.58 -21.22
C LEU A 232 -2.88 9.26 -20.47
N ARG A 233 -1.65 8.71 -20.49
CA ARG A 233 -1.28 7.46 -19.79
C ARG A 233 -0.31 7.67 -18.62
N ASP A 234 0.02 8.93 -18.30
CA ASP A 234 0.93 9.29 -17.20
C ASP A 234 0.22 9.41 -15.85
N ILE A 235 -1.07 9.72 -15.88
CA ILE A 235 -1.94 9.75 -14.71
C ILE A 235 -3.17 8.88 -14.96
N PRO A 236 -3.81 8.35 -13.91
CA PRO A 236 -4.98 7.49 -14.07
C PRO A 236 -6.18 8.24 -14.66
N THR A 237 -7.17 7.48 -15.11
CA THR A 237 -8.44 8.01 -15.61
C THR A 237 -9.60 7.63 -14.70
N ILE A 238 -10.48 8.59 -14.46
CA ILE A 238 -11.83 8.35 -13.96
C ILE A 238 -12.82 8.51 -15.12
N SER A 239 -13.55 7.45 -15.45
CA SER A 239 -14.67 7.53 -16.40
C SER A 239 -16.00 7.56 -15.64
N ILE A 240 -16.90 8.43 -16.09
CA ILE A 240 -18.26 8.57 -15.55
C ILE A 240 -19.25 8.21 -16.66
N ALA A 241 -20.01 7.15 -16.47
CA ALA A 241 -21.10 6.76 -17.37
C ALA A 241 -22.46 7.01 -16.70
N MET A 242 -23.26 7.92 -17.27
CA MET A 242 -24.56 8.28 -16.73
C MET A 242 -25.53 8.75 -17.80
N ASN A 243 -26.82 8.83 -17.47
CA ASN A 243 -27.79 9.46 -18.35
C ASN A 243 -27.42 10.93 -18.56
N ARG A 244 -27.24 11.33 -19.81
CA ARG A 244 -26.86 12.70 -20.19
C ARG A 244 -27.82 13.76 -19.66
N ASP A 245 -29.12 13.47 -19.61
CA ASP A 245 -30.11 14.43 -19.14
C ASP A 245 -30.01 14.69 -17.62
N ASP A 246 -29.48 13.72 -16.86
CA ASP A 246 -29.17 13.85 -15.43
C ASP A 246 -27.84 14.60 -15.18
N PHE A 247 -27.01 14.75 -16.22
CA PHE A 247 -25.80 15.57 -16.16
C PHE A 247 -26.06 17.00 -16.65
N SER A 248 -26.51 17.15 -17.90
CA SER A 248 -26.63 18.44 -18.60
C SER A 248 -28.06 18.80 -19.05
N GLY A 249 -29.05 17.97 -18.77
CA GLY A 249 -30.45 18.28 -19.05
C GLY A 249 -31.03 19.37 -18.13
N ASN A 250 -32.33 19.63 -18.25
CA ASN A 250 -33.01 20.67 -17.46
C ASN A 250 -32.89 20.47 -15.94
N ASN A 251 -32.83 19.22 -15.49
CA ASN A 251 -32.63 18.83 -14.08
C ASN A 251 -31.25 18.22 -13.84
N GLY A 252 -30.30 18.44 -14.75
CA GLY A 252 -28.97 17.85 -14.65
C GLY A 252 -28.09 18.54 -13.62
N ILE A 253 -27.19 17.77 -12.99
CA ILE A 253 -26.29 18.29 -11.92
C ILE A 253 -25.40 19.44 -12.38
N TYR A 254 -25.00 19.44 -13.65
CA TYR A 254 -24.03 20.39 -14.19
C TYR A 254 -24.72 21.66 -14.71
N THR A 255 -25.88 21.52 -15.34
CA THR A 255 -26.74 22.66 -15.73
C THR A 255 -27.24 23.43 -14.51
N ASN A 256 -27.52 22.72 -13.41
CA ASN A 256 -28.01 23.28 -12.15
C ASN A 256 -26.92 23.28 -11.06
N SER A 257 -25.67 23.53 -11.42
CA SER A 257 -24.51 23.38 -10.53
C SER A 257 -24.59 24.16 -9.20
N THR A 258 -25.37 25.24 -9.12
CA THR A 258 -25.61 25.97 -7.87
C THR A 258 -26.59 25.29 -6.92
N ASN A 259 -27.32 24.26 -7.33
CA ASN A 259 -28.16 23.43 -6.47
C ASN A 259 -27.31 22.36 -5.78
N GLY A 260 -26.89 22.62 -4.54
CA GLY A 260 -26.02 21.72 -3.78
C GLY A 260 -26.71 20.45 -3.27
N SER A 261 -28.03 20.34 -3.43
CA SER A 261 -28.80 19.16 -3.00
C SER A 261 -29.03 18.16 -4.13
N LEU A 262 -28.85 18.56 -5.38
CA LEU A 262 -29.08 17.71 -6.54
C LEU A 262 -27.99 16.62 -6.64
N GLU A 263 -28.43 15.38 -6.75
CA GLU A 263 -27.61 14.18 -6.82
C GLU A 263 -28.32 13.21 -7.76
N HIS A 264 -27.58 12.54 -8.63
CA HIS A 264 -28.10 11.57 -9.59
C HIS A 264 -27.19 10.36 -9.67
N GLU A 265 -27.70 9.24 -10.15
CA GLU A 265 -26.94 8.01 -10.31
C GLU A 265 -25.94 8.09 -11.48
N CYS A 266 -24.77 7.49 -11.29
CA CYS A 266 -23.78 7.22 -12.33
C CYS A 266 -23.07 5.89 -12.08
N SER A 267 -22.34 5.42 -13.09
CA SER A 267 -21.22 4.50 -12.90
C SER A 267 -19.92 5.30 -12.87
N ALA A 268 -19.06 5.03 -11.91
CA ALA A 268 -17.69 5.52 -11.83
C ALA A 268 -16.73 4.36 -12.11
N GLU A 269 -15.72 4.60 -12.94
CA GLU A 269 -14.68 3.63 -13.28
C GLU A 269 -13.32 4.26 -13.04
N PHE A 270 -12.39 3.50 -12.45
CA PHE A 270 -10.98 3.84 -12.38
C PHE A 270 -10.19 3.00 -13.36
N ILE A 271 -9.43 3.66 -14.22
CA ILE A 271 -8.54 3.05 -15.20
C ILE A 271 -7.11 3.46 -14.83
N PRO A 272 -6.25 2.51 -14.42
CA PRO A 272 -4.89 2.77 -13.98
C PRO A 272 -4.04 3.46 -15.05
N ALA A 273 -3.04 4.24 -14.62
CA ALA A 273 -2.02 4.76 -15.52
C ALA A 273 -1.08 3.63 -16.01
N SER A 274 -0.23 3.91 -17.00
CA SER A 274 0.67 2.90 -17.58
C SER A 274 1.68 2.28 -16.60
N VAL A 275 2.03 3.00 -15.53
CA VAL A 275 2.97 2.58 -14.48
C VAL A 275 2.29 2.35 -13.14
N ASP A 276 0.96 2.39 -13.11
CA ASP A 276 0.16 2.22 -11.92
C ASP A 276 -0.09 0.73 -11.68
N THR A 277 0.21 0.25 -10.48
CA THR A 277 0.08 -1.16 -10.12
C THR A 277 -1.28 -1.51 -9.51
N ARG A 278 -2.13 -0.52 -9.26
CA ARG A 278 -3.49 -0.74 -8.75
C ARG A 278 -4.36 -1.37 -9.83
N SER A 279 -5.28 -2.24 -9.41
CA SER A 279 -6.32 -2.80 -10.29
C SER A 279 -7.29 -1.72 -10.77
N ASP A 280 -7.87 -1.92 -11.95
CA ASP A 280 -9.06 -1.16 -12.35
C ASP A 280 -10.29 -1.59 -11.54
N TRP A 281 -11.28 -0.71 -11.45
CA TRP A 281 -12.54 -1.01 -10.77
C TRP A 281 -13.70 -0.21 -11.36
N GLN A 282 -14.93 -0.72 -11.20
CA GLN A 282 -16.18 -0.03 -11.50
C GLN A 282 -17.12 -0.10 -10.31
N ILE A 283 -17.86 0.98 -10.08
CA ILE A 283 -18.93 1.02 -9.09
C ILE A 283 -20.09 1.92 -9.54
N ASN A 284 -21.32 1.48 -9.30
CA ASN A 284 -22.48 2.36 -9.43
C ASN A 284 -22.66 3.17 -8.14
N CYS A 285 -22.84 4.49 -8.27
CA CYS A 285 -22.88 5.42 -7.14
C CYS A 285 -23.68 6.68 -7.48
N GLY A 286 -23.97 7.49 -6.45
CA GLY A 286 -24.48 8.84 -6.64
C GLY A 286 -23.36 9.80 -7.05
N ILE A 287 -23.67 10.80 -7.87
CA ILE A 287 -22.77 11.90 -8.21
C ILE A 287 -23.48 13.24 -8.05
N LYS A 288 -22.73 14.23 -7.56
CA LYS A 288 -23.19 15.61 -7.49
C LYS A 288 -22.08 16.63 -7.64
N VAL A 289 -22.44 17.84 -8.06
CA VAL A 289 -21.54 19.00 -8.06
C VAL A 289 -21.31 19.49 -6.62
N GLN A 290 -20.06 19.86 -6.31
CA GLN A 290 -19.65 20.31 -4.97
C GLN A 290 -18.85 21.62 -5.02
N GLY A 291 -18.78 22.32 -3.89
CA GLY A 291 -17.98 23.54 -3.72
C GLY A 291 -18.81 24.77 -3.33
N GLY A 292 -18.15 25.94 -3.35
CA GLY A 292 -18.77 27.23 -3.07
C GLY A 292 -18.92 28.06 -4.34
N ALA A 293 -18.06 29.07 -4.48
CA ALA A 293 -18.05 29.96 -5.64
C ALA A 293 -17.80 29.23 -6.98
N SER A 294 -17.03 28.14 -6.96
CA SER A 294 -16.72 27.32 -8.13
C SER A 294 -17.95 26.63 -8.74
N ARG A 295 -19.07 26.55 -8.02
CA ARG A 295 -20.34 26.05 -8.54
C ARG A 295 -21.09 27.06 -9.40
N ASN A 296 -20.71 28.33 -9.37
CA ASN A 296 -21.31 29.32 -10.27
C ASN A 296 -20.66 29.18 -11.66
N PRO A 297 -21.40 28.83 -12.72
CA PRO A 297 -20.86 28.62 -14.06
C PRO A 297 -20.02 29.82 -14.54
N SER A 298 -20.51 31.05 -14.33
CA SER A 298 -19.80 32.27 -14.75
C SER A 298 -18.43 32.44 -14.07
N SER A 299 -18.27 31.84 -12.88
CA SER A 299 -17.02 31.82 -12.13
C SER A 299 -16.11 30.69 -12.61
N SER A 300 -16.64 29.48 -12.75
CA SER A 300 -15.93 28.30 -13.21
C SER A 300 -16.84 27.43 -14.07
N PRO A 301 -16.52 27.18 -15.35
CA PRO A 301 -17.26 26.22 -16.19
C PRO A 301 -16.91 24.76 -15.85
N LYS A 302 -15.75 24.56 -15.21
CA LYS A 302 -15.26 23.28 -14.72
C LYS A 302 -15.59 23.16 -13.24
N HIS A 303 -16.43 22.21 -12.88
CA HIS A 303 -16.95 22.04 -11.52
C HIS A 303 -16.30 20.84 -10.85
N SER A 304 -16.11 20.96 -9.54
CA SER A 304 -15.76 19.82 -8.69
C SER A 304 -16.99 18.93 -8.50
N MET A 305 -16.78 17.63 -8.36
CA MET A 305 -17.82 16.62 -8.19
C MET A 305 -17.52 15.73 -6.98
N ASN A 306 -18.55 15.17 -6.36
CA ASN A 306 -18.42 14.14 -5.32
C ASN A 306 -19.13 12.88 -5.80
N PHE A 307 -18.43 11.75 -5.71
CA PHE A 307 -19.09 10.45 -5.72
C PHE A 307 -19.62 10.16 -4.30
N ARG A 308 -20.86 9.69 -4.21
CA ARG A 308 -21.55 9.31 -2.99
C ARG A 308 -21.90 7.84 -3.10
N PHE A 309 -21.19 7.00 -2.38
CA PHE A 309 -21.48 5.58 -2.34
C PHE A 309 -22.67 5.40 -1.39
N ARG A 310 -23.76 4.84 -1.91
CA ARG A 310 -25.03 4.66 -1.19
C ARG A 310 -25.73 3.41 -1.69
N THR A 311 -26.41 2.72 -0.79
CA THR A 311 -27.18 1.49 -1.12
C THR A 311 -28.33 1.78 -2.08
N GLU A 312 -28.79 3.03 -2.18
CA GLU A 312 -29.79 3.43 -3.17
C GLU A 312 -29.28 3.41 -4.63
N TYR A 313 -27.96 3.47 -4.85
CA TYR A 313 -27.33 3.52 -6.18
C TYR A 313 -26.43 2.31 -6.50
N GLY A 314 -26.04 1.52 -5.50
CA GLY A 314 -25.08 0.43 -5.67
C GLY A 314 -24.60 -0.09 -4.33
N ALA A 315 -23.32 -0.48 -4.23
CA ALA A 315 -22.75 -1.17 -3.07
C ALA A 315 -22.62 -0.34 -1.78
N GLY A 316 -23.12 0.90 -1.70
CA GLY A 316 -23.05 1.67 -0.45
C GLY A 316 -21.69 2.25 -0.09
N ARG A 317 -20.58 1.58 -0.43
CA ARG A 317 -19.20 1.99 -0.15
C ARG A 317 -18.29 1.57 -1.30
N LEU A 318 -17.21 2.32 -1.50
CA LEU A 318 -16.08 1.86 -2.32
C LEU A 318 -15.09 1.13 -1.41
N ARG A 319 -14.64 -0.07 -1.79
CA ARG A 319 -13.68 -0.89 -1.05
C ARG A 319 -12.47 -1.17 -1.92
N GLU A 320 -11.58 -0.19 -2.00
CA GLU A 320 -10.43 -0.22 -2.88
C GLU A 320 -9.24 0.46 -2.17
N PRO A 321 -8.01 -0.08 -2.26
CA PRO A 321 -6.78 0.61 -1.84
C PRO A 321 -6.46 1.77 -2.81
N LEU A 322 -7.34 2.77 -2.82
CA LEU A 322 -7.40 3.78 -3.86
C LEU A 322 -6.29 4.83 -3.70
N PHE A 323 -5.87 5.16 -2.48
CA PHE A 323 -4.89 6.24 -2.26
C PHE A 323 -3.53 5.68 -1.85
N PRO A 324 -2.47 5.86 -2.65
CA PRO A 324 -1.14 5.38 -2.30
C PRO A 324 -0.65 5.95 -0.96
N GLY A 325 -0.15 5.06 -0.10
CA GLY A 325 0.36 5.40 1.24
C GLY A 325 -0.73 5.68 2.28
N SER A 326 -2.00 5.40 1.97
CA SER A 326 -3.10 5.42 2.94
C SER A 326 -3.35 4.00 3.46
N GLU A 327 -3.65 3.88 4.75
CA GLU A 327 -4.14 2.65 5.39
C GLU A 327 -5.66 2.50 5.25
N VAL A 328 -6.35 3.50 4.68
CA VAL A 328 -7.80 3.49 4.51
C VAL A 328 -8.16 2.94 3.14
N GLU A 329 -8.91 1.84 3.14
CA GLU A 329 -9.32 1.13 1.91
C GLU A 329 -10.83 1.24 1.65
N GLU A 330 -11.59 1.89 2.53
CA GLU A 330 -13.03 1.99 2.41
C GLU A 330 -13.54 3.43 2.46
N PHE A 331 -14.41 3.80 1.51
CA PHE A 331 -14.90 5.17 1.38
C PHE A 331 -16.43 5.22 1.25
N ASN A 332 -17.05 6.11 2.03
CA ASN A 332 -18.45 6.51 1.83
C ASN A 332 -18.59 7.56 0.73
N SER A 333 -17.53 8.31 0.48
CA SER A 333 -17.45 9.24 -0.64
C SER A 333 -16.02 9.67 -0.92
N ILE A 334 -15.79 10.04 -2.17
CA ILE A 334 -14.52 10.62 -2.66
C ILE A 334 -14.83 11.85 -3.52
N THR A 335 -13.86 12.74 -3.64
CA THR A 335 -14.05 14.04 -4.31
C THR A 335 -13.16 14.16 -5.55
N LEU A 336 -13.75 14.57 -6.67
CA LEU A 336 -13.05 15.09 -7.85
C LEU A 336 -12.99 16.61 -7.78
N ARG A 337 -11.84 17.17 -7.38
CA ARG A 337 -11.62 18.62 -7.31
C ARG A 337 -11.17 19.17 -8.66
N ALA A 338 -11.92 20.14 -9.20
CA ALA A 338 -11.60 20.79 -10.47
C ALA A 338 -10.46 21.82 -10.39
N GLY A 339 -10.12 22.31 -9.18
CA GLY A 339 -9.17 23.40 -8.96
C GLY A 339 -9.71 24.75 -9.47
N TYR A 340 -10.22 25.60 -8.58
CA TYR A 340 -10.80 26.89 -8.99
C TYR A 340 -9.81 28.05 -8.87
N ASN A 341 -9.29 28.31 -7.68
CA ASN A 341 -8.29 29.36 -7.48
C ASN A 341 -6.94 28.92 -8.07
N ASN A 342 -6.13 29.89 -8.52
CA ASN A 342 -4.85 29.65 -9.21
C ASN A 342 -4.96 28.58 -10.32
N SER A 343 -5.96 28.76 -11.19
CA SER A 343 -6.26 27.93 -12.37
C SER A 343 -6.45 28.80 -13.61
N TRP A 344 -6.31 28.24 -14.81
CA TRP A 344 -6.47 28.96 -16.08
C TRP A 344 -7.90 29.45 -16.35
N ILE A 345 -8.89 28.82 -15.73
CA ILE A 345 -10.31 29.20 -15.86
C ILE A 345 -10.70 30.38 -14.95
N HIS A 346 -9.84 30.76 -13.99
CA HIS A 346 -10.15 31.81 -13.02
C HIS A 346 -10.30 33.20 -13.68
N ARG A 347 -11.21 34.02 -13.15
CA ARG A 347 -11.52 35.37 -13.68
C ARG A 347 -10.38 36.38 -13.53
N ASN A 348 -9.56 36.25 -12.51
CA ASN A 348 -8.39 37.12 -12.26
C ASN A 348 -7.15 36.59 -13.01
N ALA A 349 -6.53 37.44 -13.85
CA ALA A 349 -5.34 37.15 -14.65
C ALA A 349 -4.13 36.71 -13.83
N ASP A 350 -3.91 37.34 -12.66
CA ASP A 350 -2.77 37.01 -11.81
C ASP A 350 -2.86 35.57 -11.30
N GLN A 351 -4.08 35.07 -11.05
CA GLN A 351 -4.28 33.69 -10.65
C GLN A 351 -4.09 32.71 -11.81
N ARG A 352 -4.51 33.09 -13.02
CA ARG A 352 -4.33 32.25 -14.22
C ARG A 352 -2.85 31.98 -14.50
N GLY A 353 -1.98 32.98 -14.32
CA GLY A 353 -0.53 32.79 -14.46
C GLY A 353 0.08 31.74 -13.52
N ARG A 354 -0.64 31.30 -12.48
CA ARG A 354 -0.20 30.32 -11.48
C ARG A 354 -0.92 28.96 -11.60
N GLY A 355 -1.65 28.75 -12.68
CA GLY A 355 -2.34 27.50 -13.01
C GLY A 355 -1.43 26.28 -12.89
N SER A 356 -1.69 25.42 -11.90
CA SER A 356 -0.82 24.26 -11.60
C SER A 356 -1.55 22.97 -11.27
N MET A 357 -2.78 23.03 -10.74
CA MET A 357 -3.55 21.90 -10.18
C MET A 357 -3.00 21.25 -8.89
N ILE A 358 -1.80 21.63 -8.43
CA ILE A 358 -1.07 20.88 -7.40
C ILE A 358 -1.25 21.43 -5.98
N ARG A 359 -1.46 22.74 -5.83
CA ARG A 359 -1.27 23.47 -4.55
C ARG A 359 -2.05 22.93 -3.36
N ASP A 360 -3.33 22.63 -3.54
CA ASP A 360 -4.19 22.13 -2.47
C ASP A 360 -3.75 20.73 -2.02
N GLN A 361 -3.40 19.84 -2.97
CA GLN A 361 -2.79 18.55 -2.63
C GLN A 361 -1.43 18.73 -1.96
N TRP A 362 -0.57 19.63 -2.43
CA TRP A 362 0.73 19.89 -1.81
C TRP A 362 0.60 20.38 -0.35
N MET A 363 -0.42 21.18 -0.04
CA MET A 363 -0.71 21.62 1.34
C MET A 363 -1.10 20.44 2.23
N ARG A 364 -1.97 19.54 1.77
CA ARG A 364 -2.36 18.33 2.51
C ARG A 364 -1.19 17.35 2.66
N GLU A 365 -0.47 17.11 1.58
CA GLU A 365 0.73 16.26 1.56
C GLU A 365 1.82 16.78 2.50
N SER A 366 1.96 18.11 2.61
CA SER A 366 2.88 18.69 3.59
C SER A 366 2.44 18.40 5.02
N MET A 367 1.13 18.34 5.31
CA MET A 367 0.65 17.94 6.63
C MET A 367 0.85 16.43 6.88
N LEU A 368 0.69 15.57 5.87
CA LEU A 368 1.05 14.15 5.95
C LEU A 368 2.53 13.99 6.34
N ASP A 369 3.44 14.65 5.61
CA ASP A 369 4.88 14.63 5.88
C ASP A 369 5.26 15.25 7.24
N MET A 370 4.39 16.11 7.80
CA MET A 370 4.55 16.69 9.13
C MET A 370 4.00 15.77 10.24
N GLY A 371 3.38 14.64 9.89
CA GLY A 371 2.89 13.62 10.81
C GLY A 371 1.38 13.69 11.08
N SER A 372 0.58 14.23 10.16
CA SER A 372 -0.89 14.28 10.26
C SER A 372 -1.54 13.31 9.27
N PRO A 373 -1.66 12.00 9.57
CA PRO A 373 -2.08 10.97 8.61
C PRO A 373 -3.48 11.22 8.03
N ALA A 374 -4.39 11.80 8.81
CA ALA A 374 -5.74 12.12 8.34
C ALA A 374 -5.84 13.42 7.52
N ALA A 375 -4.73 14.03 7.08
CA ALA A 375 -4.74 15.30 6.34
C ALA A 375 -5.40 15.23 4.95
N GLY A 376 -5.55 14.02 4.40
CA GLY A 376 -6.27 13.74 3.16
C GLY A 376 -5.33 13.50 1.97
N HIS A 377 -5.31 12.26 1.51
CA HIS A 377 -4.58 11.80 0.34
C HIS A 377 -5.29 12.19 -0.97
N GLY A 378 -4.52 12.22 -2.05
CA GLY A 378 -5.06 12.46 -3.38
C GLY A 378 -4.00 12.52 -4.47
N PHE A 379 -4.46 12.42 -5.71
CA PHE A 379 -3.62 12.44 -6.91
C PHE A 379 -4.39 13.05 -8.08
N MET A 380 -3.72 13.32 -9.20
CA MET A 380 -4.38 13.87 -10.40
C MET A 380 -4.90 12.74 -11.28
N VAL A 381 -6.04 12.96 -11.90
CA VAL A 381 -6.66 12.04 -12.85
C VAL A 381 -7.17 12.79 -14.07
N HIS A 382 -7.17 12.12 -15.22
CA HIS A 382 -8.00 12.51 -16.35
C HIS A 382 -9.46 12.14 -16.05
N VAL A 383 -10.41 13.00 -16.41
CA VAL A 383 -11.84 12.71 -16.23
C VAL A 383 -12.51 12.62 -17.60
N PHE A 384 -13.29 11.57 -17.80
CA PHE A 384 -14.20 11.42 -18.92
C PHE A 384 -15.65 11.35 -18.43
N VAL A 385 -16.57 12.00 -19.14
CA VAL A 385 -18.02 11.90 -18.88
C VAL A 385 -18.71 11.43 -20.15
N ASN A 386 -19.30 10.24 -20.11
CA ASN A 386 -19.88 9.54 -21.26
C ASN A 386 -18.93 9.50 -22.48
N GLY A 387 -17.66 9.19 -22.25
CA GLY A 387 -16.62 9.14 -23.27
C GLY A 387 -16.07 10.51 -23.73
N LEU A 388 -16.61 11.63 -23.23
CA LEU A 388 -16.07 12.97 -23.52
C LEU A 388 -14.99 13.33 -22.53
N TYR A 389 -13.84 13.78 -23.04
CA TYR A 389 -12.77 14.27 -22.17
C TYR A 389 -13.20 15.56 -21.46
N TRP A 390 -13.08 15.57 -20.14
CA TRP A 390 -13.51 16.67 -19.28
C TRP A 390 -12.37 17.52 -18.74
N GLY A 391 -11.13 17.01 -18.71
CA GLY A 391 -9.95 17.69 -18.17
C GLY A 391 -9.32 16.94 -16.99
N VAL A 392 -8.33 17.58 -16.37
CA VAL A 392 -7.61 17.02 -15.22
C VAL A 392 -8.31 17.42 -13.92
N HIS A 393 -8.58 16.48 -13.02
CA HIS A 393 -9.07 16.76 -11.66
C HIS A 393 -8.11 16.18 -10.62
N ASN A 394 -8.15 16.72 -9.41
CA ASN A 394 -7.54 16.07 -8.26
C ASN A 394 -8.58 15.14 -7.62
N LEU A 395 -8.37 13.83 -7.73
CA LEU A 395 -9.13 12.83 -6.98
C LEU A 395 -8.56 12.76 -5.56
N CYS A 396 -9.37 13.01 -4.56
CA CYS A 396 -8.93 13.03 -3.17
C CYS A 396 -9.98 12.47 -2.22
N GLU A 397 -9.50 12.07 -1.04
CA GLU A 397 -10.35 11.76 0.09
C GLU A 397 -11.23 12.95 0.46
N ARG A 398 -12.36 12.66 1.11
CA ARG A 398 -13.29 13.68 1.57
C ARG A 398 -13.23 13.80 3.09
N PRO A 399 -12.75 14.92 3.65
CA PRO A 399 -12.61 15.07 5.09
C PRO A 399 -13.96 15.35 5.79
N GLU A 400 -14.66 14.28 6.13
CA GLU A 400 -15.87 14.19 6.96
C GLU A 400 -15.64 13.25 8.17
N ALA A 401 -16.57 13.12 9.11
CA ALA A 401 -16.30 12.34 10.35
C ALA A 401 -15.80 10.92 10.07
N SER A 402 -16.41 10.22 9.11
CA SER A 402 -16.00 8.87 8.70
C SER A 402 -14.55 8.80 8.20
N HIS A 403 -14.08 9.82 7.47
CA HIS A 403 -12.68 9.92 7.05
C HIS A 403 -11.76 9.99 8.27
N TYR A 404 -12.01 10.88 9.22
CA TYR A 404 -11.14 11.01 10.40
C TYR A 404 -11.21 9.79 11.32
N ALA A 405 -12.38 9.18 11.44
CA ALA A 405 -12.56 7.96 12.23
C ALA A 405 -11.73 6.80 11.66
N ALA A 406 -11.69 6.65 10.34
CA ALA A 406 -10.91 5.61 9.66
C ALA A 406 -9.41 5.67 10.00
N TYR A 407 -8.82 6.87 10.10
CA TYR A 407 -7.42 7.06 10.48
C TYR A 407 -7.13 6.96 11.99
N ASN A 408 -8.16 6.88 12.83
CA ASN A 408 -8.00 6.85 14.29
C ASN A 408 -8.57 5.56 14.91
N GLY A 409 -8.83 4.52 14.09
CA GLY A 409 -9.39 3.24 14.53
C GLY A 409 -10.75 3.37 15.23
N GLY A 410 -11.47 4.46 14.96
CA GLY A 410 -12.60 4.91 15.74
C GLY A 410 -13.96 4.72 15.06
N ASP A 411 -15.00 4.79 15.86
CA ASP A 411 -16.39 4.93 15.43
C ASP A 411 -16.65 6.41 15.09
N ASP A 412 -17.21 6.71 13.92
CA ASP A 412 -17.43 8.08 13.47
C ASP A 412 -18.48 8.84 14.30
N SER A 413 -19.32 8.12 15.05
CA SER A 413 -20.22 8.70 16.05
C SER A 413 -19.49 9.26 17.28
N MET A 414 -18.21 8.90 17.47
CA MET A 414 -17.36 9.37 18.57
C MET A 414 -16.56 10.63 18.22
N LEU A 415 -16.75 11.20 17.02
CA LEU A 415 -16.06 12.40 16.57
C LEU A 415 -17.04 13.46 16.07
N ASP A 416 -16.75 14.73 16.40
CA ASP A 416 -17.35 15.88 15.72
C ASP A 416 -16.44 16.28 14.54
N ALA A 417 -17.03 16.68 13.42
CA ALA A 417 -16.28 17.13 12.24
C ALA A 417 -16.76 18.49 11.75
N ARG A 418 -15.82 19.36 11.39
CA ARG A 418 -16.08 20.73 10.93
C ARG A 418 -15.59 21.01 9.51
N ASN A 419 -16.39 21.80 8.81
CA ASN A 419 -16.03 22.48 7.58
C ASN A 419 -16.07 23.98 7.82
N GLY A 420 -14.91 24.55 8.18
CA GLY A 420 -14.85 25.93 8.62
C GLY A 420 -15.80 26.22 9.79
N GLY A 421 -16.61 27.26 9.62
CA GLY A 421 -17.59 27.70 10.61
C GLY A 421 -18.71 26.69 10.88
N SER A 422 -18.94 25.71 10.00
CA SER A 422 -20.07 24.78 10.08
C SER A 422 -19.65 23.40 10.58
N PHE A 423 -20.53 22.75 11.33
CA PHE A 423 -20.42 21.33 11.69
C PHE A 423 -20.98 20.50 10.54
N VAL A 424 -20.19 19.54 10.07
CA VAL A 424 -20.62 18.55 9.07
C VAL A 424 -21.25 17.37 9.79
N ASP A 425 -20.66 16.99 10.91
CA ASP A 425 -21.10 15.89 11.77
C ASP A 425 -20.94 16.33 13.24
N GLY A 426 -21.81 15.85 14.11
CA GLY A 426 -21.75 16.14 15.55
C GLY A 426 -22.31 17.51 15.99
N SER A 427 -21.81 18.04 17.12
CA SER A 427 -22.34 19.25 17.76
C SER A 427 -21.27 20.30 18.14
N SER A 428 -21.70 21.52 18.45
CA SER A 428 -20.77 22.59 18.87
C SER A 428 -20.27 22.51 20.31
N THR A 429 -20.76 21.56 21.11
CA THR A 429 -20.53 21.50 22.56
C THR A 429 -19.05 21.36 22.90
N ALA A 430 -18.38 20.34 22.36
CA ALA A 430 -16.97 20.05 22.61
C ALA A 430 -16.07 21.20 22.12
N TRP A 431 -16.34 21.73 20.92
CA TRP A 431 -15.59 22.86 20.37
C TRP A 431 -15.66 24.10 21.27
N ASN A 432 -16.85 24.44 21.77
CA ASN A 432 -17.03 25.65 22.58
C ASN A 432 -16.31 25.54 23.94
N ALA A 433 -16.09 24.32 24.45
CA ALA A 433 -15.39 24.09 25.72
C ALA A 433 -13.88 24.40 25.64
N ILE A 434 -13.26 24.28 24.46
CA ILE A 434 -11.81 24.50 24.24
C ILE A 434 -11.35 25.83 24.84
N SER A 435 -12.08 26.91 24.54
CA SER A 435 -11.70 28.26 24.99
C SER A 435 -11.64 28.39 26.52
N GLY A 436 -12.54 27.72 27.23
CA GLY A 436 -12.56 27.70 28.70
C GLY A 436 -11.40 26.90 29.27
N VAL A 437 -11.06 25.76 28.67
CA VAL A 437 -9.92 24.93 29.08
C VAL A 437 -8.61 25.68 28.85
N VAL A 438 -8.41 26.26 27.67
CA VAL A 438 -7.18 27.02 27.38
C VAL A 438 -7.03 28.24 28.29
N SER A 439 -8.13 28.92 28.59
CA SER A 439 -8.10 30.08 29.51
C SER A 439 -7.73 29.71 30.95
N SER A 440 -7.83 28.44 31.34
CA SER A 440 -7.40 27.99 32.67
C SER A 440 -5.87 27.98 32.83
N GLY A 441 -5.13 27.90 31.71
CA GLY A 441 -3.66 27.80 31.70
C GLY A 441 -3.11 26.42 32.12
N ASP A 442 -3.98 25.46 32.43
CA ASP A 442 -3.60 24.09 32.81
C ASP A 442 -3.12 23.30 31.60
N TRP A 443 -1.80 23.14 31.47
CA TRP A 443 -1.16 22.54 30.30
C TRP A 443 -1.62 21.12 30.02
N SER A 444 -1.73 20.28 31.06
CA SER A 444 -2.17 18.89 30.92
C SER A 444 -3.59 18.82 30.35
N LYS A 445 -4.52 19.66 30.84
CA LYS A 445 -5.89 19.72 30.31
C LYS A 445 -5.96 20.29 28.90
N ILE A 446 -5.09 21.23 28.56
CA ILE A 446 -5.02 21.77 27.20
C ILE A 446 -4.66 20.67 26.20
N GLN A 447 -3.67 19.84 26.52
CA GLN A 447 -3.24 18.72 25.67
C GLN A 447 -4.31 17.62 25.52
N GLN A 448 -5.24 17.49 26.47
CA GLN A 448 -6.36 16.57 26.36
C GLN A 448 -7.40 17.02 25.33
N VAL A 449 -7.58 18.34 25.11
CA VAL A 449 -8.65 18.87 24.24
C VAL A 449 -8.16 19.42 22.90
N ILE A 450 -6.86 19.66 22.75
CA ILE A 450 -6.22 20.07 21.50
C ILE A 450 -5.01 19.17 21.27
N ASP A 451 -4.89 18.62 20.07
CA ASP A 451 -3.62 18.07 19.61
C ASP A 451 -2.67 19.24 19.35
N ILE A 452 -1.83 19.56 20.32
CA ILE A 452 -0.96 20.74 20.30
C ILE A 452 0.02 20.70 19.14
N ASP A 453 0.59 19.53 18.85
CA ASP A 453 1.57 19.40 17.77
C ASP A 453 0.91 19.67 16.43
N GLN A 454 -0.26 19.07 16.21
CA GLN A 454 -1.03 19.25 15.00
C GLN A 454 -1.51 20.70 14.84
N TYR A 455 -2.01 21.31 15.93
CA TYR A 455 -2.40 22.71 15.95
C TYR A 455 -1.24 23.63 15.53
N ILE A 456 -0.05 23.42 16.10
CA ILE A 456 1.17 24.17 15.77
C ILE A 456 1.53 23.97 14.30
N ASP A 457 1.54 22.73 13.83
CA ASP A 457 1.88 22.37 12.46
C ASP A 457 0.92 23.00 11.46
N TYR A 458 -0.38 23.02 11.76
CA TYR A 458 -1.39 23.72 10.97
C TYR A 458 -1.08 25.23 10.86
N GLN A 459 -0.62 25.88 11.94
CA GLN A 459 -0.18 27.28 11.88
C GLN A 459 1.07 27.41 10.99
N ILE A 460 2.06 26.55 11.21
CA ILE A 460 3.32 26.57 10.47
C ILE A 460 3.07 26.38 8.97
N ILE A 461 2.30 25.38 8.54
CA ILE A 461 2.08 25.10 7.11
C ILE A 461 1.27 26.20 6.42
N ASN A 462 0.24 26.76 7.06
CA ASN A 462 -0.52 27.86 6.47
C ASN A 462 0.34 29.14 6.36
N ARG A 463 1.25 29.36 7.31
CA ARG A 463 2.22 30.46 7.19
C ARG A 463 3.26 30.14 6.14
N TYR A 464 3.79 28.92 6.08
CA TYR A 464 4.75 28.48 5.08
C TYR A 464 4.17 28.62 3.68
N GLY A 465 2.99 28.10 3.41
CA GLY A 465 2.30 28.30 2.13
C GLY A 465 1.96 29.77 1.86
N GLY A 466 1.87 30.61 2.88
CA GLY A 466 1.39 31.99 2.73
C GLY A 466 -0.05 32.01 2.24
N ASN A 467 -0.89 31.13 2.80
CA ASN A 467 -2.26 30.90 2.35
C ASN A 467 -3.07 32.20 2.42
N ALA A 468 -3.36 32.77 1.25
CA ALA A 468 -3.99 34.09 1.11
C ALA A 468 -5.53 34.04 1.18
N ASP A 469 -6.12 32.84 1.25
CA ASP A 469 -7.58 32.67 1.27
C ASP A 469 -8.07 31.88 2.48
N LEU A 470 -7.21 31.70 3.50
CA LEU A 470 -7.64 31.17 4.79
C LEU A 470 -8.61 32.16 5.46
N LYS A 471 -9.76 31.68 5.97
CA LYS A 471 -10.84 32.51 6.55
C LYS A 471 -11.24 32.01 7.93
N SER A 472 -11.78 32.88 8.79
CA SER A 472 -12.30 32.45 10.10
C SER A 472 -13.41 31.40 9.98
N GLY A 473 -14.26 31.50 8.94
CA GLY A 473 -15.37 30.58 8.71
C GLY A 473 -15.16 29.56 7.58
N GLY A 474 -13.97 29.41 6.99
CA GLY A 474 -13.78 28.52 5.84
C GLY A 474 -12.33 28.31 5.42
N ASN A 475 -12.14 27.35 4.51
CA ASN A 475 -10.85 26.94 3.94
C ASN A 475 -9.92 26.28 4.98
N TRP A 476 -10.55 25.51 5.87
CA TRP A 476 -9.94 24.61 6.83
C TRP A 476 -10.96 23.56 7.28
N ARG A 477 -10.48 22.43 7.79
CA ARG A 477 -11.30 21.40 8.44
C ARG A 477 -10.83 21.17 9.86
N ALA A 478 -11.69 20.57 10.67
CA ALA A 478 -11.31 20.13 12.00
C ALA A 478 -12.04 18.85 12.36
N ALA A 479 -11.42 18.02 13.19
CA ALA A 479 -12.01 16.84 13.77
C ALA A 479 -11.52 16.66 15.21
N GLY A 480 -12.33 16.03 16.04
CA GLY A 480 -12.07 15.82 17.45
C GLY A 480 -13.37 15.86 18.24
N GLY A 481 -13.30 16.04 19.55
CA GLY A 481 -14.50 16.06 20.38
C GLY A 481 -15.16 14.68 20.46
N GLY A 482 -16.44 14.61 20.12
CA GLY A 482 -17.29 13.43 20.32
C GLY A 482 -18.50 13.73 21.23
N PRO A 483 -19.44 12.78 21.38
CA PRO A 483 -20.56 12.97 22.28
C PRO A 483 -20.01 13.22 23.69
N PHE A 484 -20.39 14.37 24.25
CA PHE A 484 -19.95 14.86 25.54
C PHE A 484 -21.07 14.75 26.58
N PRO A 485 -21.53 13.55 26.96
CA PRO A 485 -22.55 13.39 27.97
C PRO A 485 -21.96 13.68 29.35
N GLY A 486 -22.19 14.90 29.87
CA GLY A 486 -21.95 15.22 31.28
C GLY A 486 -20.76 16.14 31.58
N GLY A 487 -20.10 16.74 30.59
CA GLY A 487 -19.26 17.90 30.88
C GLY A 487 -17.78 17.67 31.11
N GLN A 488 -17.23 16.47 30.91
CA GLN A 488 -15.85 16.14 31.32
C GLN A 488 -14.86 16.14 30.12
N PRO A 489 -13.90 17.09 30.05
CA PRO A 489 -12.93 17.19 28.96
C PRO A 489 -12.13 15.92 28.67
N GLU A 490 -11.97 15.07 29.68
CA GLU A 490 -11.14 13.85 29.61
C GLU A 490 -11.79 12.73 28.78
N GLN A 491 -13.03 12.95 28.33
CA GLN A 491 -13.78 12.06 27.44
C GLN A 491 -13.74 12.52 25.97
N MET A 492 -13.06 13.64 25.67
CA MET A 492 -12.99 14.21 24.34
C MET A 492 -11.79 13.66 23.56
N ALA A 493 -11.98 13.37 22.28
CA ALA A 493 -10.85 13.28 21.36
C ALA A 493 -10.22 14.67 21.19
N PRO A 494 -8.88 14.80 21.23
CA PRO A 494 -8.22 16.09 21.06
C PRO A 494 -8.51 16.67 19.67
N TRP A 495 -8.82 17.97 19.61
CA TRP A 495 -9.13 18.63 18.35
C TRP A 495 -7.88 18.84 17.49
N GLN A 496 -8.06 18.53 16.21
CA GLN A 496 -7.08 18.63 15.13
C GLN A 496 -7.60 19.57 14.02
N LEU A 497 -6.71 20.33 13.38
CA LEU A 497 -7.00 21.27 12.29
C LEU A 497 -6.32 20.88 10.97
N TYR A 498 -7.04 20.93 9.86
CA TYR A 498 -6.50 20.52 8.56
C TYR A 498 -6.61 21.65 7.54
N SER A 499 -5.57 21.82 6.73
CA SER A 499 -5.62 22.74 5.59
C SER A 499 -6.53 22.15 4.51
N TRP A 500 -7.42 22.98 3.96
CA TRP A 500 -8.36 22.56 2.93
C TRP A 500 -8.74 23.74 2.06
N ASP A 501 -8.89 23.54 0.74
CA ASP A 501 -9.11 24.67 -0.19
C ASP A 501 -7.91 25.64 -0.16
N GLY A 502 -6.71 25.06 -0.10
CA GLY A 502 -5.42 25.73 0.04
C GLY A 502 -4.84 26.25 -1.29
N GLU A 503 -5.64 26.34 -2.36
CA GLU A 503 -5.13 26.70 -3.69
C GLU A 503 -4.51 28.11 -3.75
N ARG A 504 -4.84 29.01 -2.81
CA ARG A 504 -4.26 30.36 -2.70
C ARG A 504 -2.98 30.38 -1.86
N SER A 505 -2.18 29.33 -1.98
CA SER A 505 -0.86 29.16 -1.36
C SER A 505 0.25 29.25 -2.41
N LEU A 506 1.49 29.42 -1.94
CA LEU A 506 2.72 29.47 -2.74
C LEU A 506 2.80 30.66 -3.72
N GLU A 507 2.09 31.77 -3.45
CA GLU A 507 2.00 32.91 -4.37
C GLU A 507 3.18 33.88 -4.30
N GLY A 508 3.75 34.08 -3.11
CA GLY A 508 4.87 34.99 -2.88
C GLY A 508 5.79 34.53 -1.76
N GLN A 509 7.09 34.43 -2.05
CA GLN A 509 8.10 33.90 -1.10
C GLN A 509 8.27 34.77 0.16
N ASN A 510 7.85 36.04 0.08
CA ASN A 510 7.97 37.04 1.14
C ASN A 510 6.66 37.25 1.91
N ALA A 511 5.64 36.42 1.71
CA ALA A 511 4.40 36.50 2.48
C ALA A 511 4.70 36.36 3.99
N SER A 512 4.30 37.35 4.79
CA SER A 512 4.61 37.44 6.23
C SER A 512 3.37 37.46 7.12
N ASN A 513 2.18 37.38 6.52
CA ASN A 513 0.91 37.37 7.24
C ASN A 513 0.88 36.25 8.29
N SER A 514 0.34 36.56 9.47
CA SER A 514 0.01 35.55 10.45
C SER A 514 -1.22 34.78 9.95
N PRO A 515 -1.20 33.44 9.95
CA PRO A 515 -2.38 32.65 9.65
C PRO A 515 -3.54 33.03 10.57
N ILE A 516 -4.76 32.84 10.12
CA ILE A 516 -5.93 32.91 11.00
C ILE A 516 -5.85 31.77 12.01
N ASP A 517 -6.32 32.03 13.22
CA ASP A 517 -6.48 31.01 14.26
C ASP A 517 -7.98 30.63 14.35
N PRO A 518 -8.40 29.49 13.78
CA PRO A 518 -9.80 29.07 13.84
C PRO A 518 -10.34 28.87 15.25
N MET A 519 -9.49 28.46 16.19
CA MET A 519 -9.88 28.16 17.57
C MET A 519 -9.92 29.41 18.46
N GLY A 520 -9.23 30.49 18.06
CA GLY A 520 -9.20 31.74 18.83
C GLY A 520 -8.44 31.67 20.15
N VAL A 521 -7.47 30.76 20.27
CA VAL A 521 -6.72 30.43 21.49
C VAL A 521 -5.24 30.78 21.42
N ARG A 522 -4.71 31.15 20.25
CA ARG A 522 -3.28 31.37 20.01
C ARG A 522 -2.65 32.35 21.01
N GLY A 523 -3.31 33.49 21.25
CA GLY A 523 -2.77 34.51 22.15
C GLY A 523 -2.59 34.00 23.58
N THR A 524 -3.49 33.15 24.07
CA THR A 524 -3.36 32.51 25.37
C THR A 524 -2.25 31.44 25.35
N LEU A 525 -2.21 30.60 24.32
CA LEU A 525 -1.18 29.56 24.17
C LEU A 525 0.23 30.15 24.09
N GLU A 526 0.44 31.23 23.33
CA GLU A 526 1.74 31.89 23.20
C GLU A 526 2.26 32.51 24.51
N SER A 527 1.40 32.66 25.53
CA SER A 527 1.79 33.08 26.88
C SER A 527 2.26 31.92 27.77
N ASN A 528 1.95 30.68 27.40
CA ASN A 528 2.38 29.48 28.13
C ASN A 528 3.81 29.08 27.70
N SER A 529 4.71 28.87 28.67
CA SER A 529 6.12 28.56 28.39
C SER A 529 6.32 27.20 27.72
N ASP A 530 5.51 26.21 28.04
CA ASP A 530 5.61 24.85 27.47
C ASP A 530 5.09 24.83 26.04
N TYR A 531 4.01 25.57 25.74
CA TYR A 531 3.58 25.79 24.36
C TYR A 531 4.67 26.46 23.52
N ARG A 532 5.33 27.50 24.03
CA ARG A 532 6.41 28.20 23.30
C ARG A 532 7.59 27.27 23.03
N ALA A 533 7.99 26.46 24.02
CA ALA A 533 9.03 25.44 23.83
C ALA A 533 8.61 24.44 22.76
N ARG A 534 7.38 23.92 22.82
CA ARG A 534 6.87 22.97 21.83
C ARG A 534 6.76 23.56 20.42
N PHE A 535 6.36 24.82 20.30
CA PHE A 535 6.35 25.53 19.02
C PHE A 535 7.75 25.61 18.40
N ALA A 536 8.74 25.94 19.21
CA ALA A 536 10.14 25.96 18.79
C ALA A 536 10.61 24.58 18.34
N ASP A 537 10.22 23.52 19.05
CA ASP A 537 10.53 22.13 18.70
C ASP A 537 9.93 21.72 17.35
N ARG A 538 8.66 22.07 17.08
CA ARG A 538 8.04 21.78 15.78
C ARG A 538 8.71 22.56 14.63
N LEU A 539 9.13 23.81 14.87
CA LEU A 539 9.95 24.55 13.90
C LEU A 539 11.29 23.85 13.67
N GLN A 540 11.98 23.40 14.72
CA GLN A 540 13.24 22.66 14.62
C GLN A 540 13.06 21.36 13.82
N LYS A 541 12.03 20.57 14.13
CA LYS A 541 11.70 19.32 13.45
C LYS A 541 11.47 19.52 11.96
N HIS A 542 10.72 20.55 11.57
CA HIS A 542 10.28 20.69 10.18
C HIS A 542 11.24 21.49 9.30
N PHE A 543 12.08 22.35 9.86
CA PHE A 543 12.89 23.31 9.09
C PHE A 543 14.36 22.90 8.96
N PHE A 544 14.82 21.92 9.75
CA PHE A 544 16.22 21.51 9.84
C PHE A 544 16.35 20.00 9.62
N ASN A 545 17.58 19.53 9.40
CA ASN A 545 17.95 18.10 9.42
C ASN A 545 17.05 17.18 8.57
N GLY A 546 16.65 17.63 7.37
CA GLY A 546 15.77 16.85 6.48
C GLY A 546 14.28 16.95 6.78
N GLY A 547 13.87 17.84 7.68
CA GLY A 547 12.46 18.06 8.04
C GLY A 547 11.55 18.39 6.85
N ALA A 548 10.24 18.18 7.05
CA ALA A 548 9.21 18.26 6.01
C ALA A 548 9.12 19.61 5.27
N LEU A 549 9.63 20.69 5.88
CA LEU A 549 9.62 22.05 5.34
C LEU A 549 11.03 22.58 5.03
N THR A 550 12.01 21.70 4.87
CA THR A 550 13.30 22.05 4.24
C THR A 550 13.12 22.39 2.76
N PRO A 551 14.02 23.20 2.15
CA PRO A 551 13.96 23.51 0.72
C PRO A 551 13.92 22.25 -0.17
N GLU A 552 14.70 21.24 0.19
CA GLU A 552 14.81 19.98 -0.54
C GLU A 552 13.51 19.18 -0.44
N ALA A 553 12.97 18.98 0.77
CA ALA A 553 11.73 18.22 0.98
C ALA A 553 10.53 18.89 0.30
N THR A 554 10.39 20.21 0.44
CA THR A 554 9.25 20.94 -0.16
C THR A 554 9.29 20.93 -1.69
N LYS A 555 10.48 21.04 -2.28
CA LYS A 555 10.70 20.89 -3.73
C LYS A 555 10.40 19.47 -4.18
N ALA A 556 10.91 18.45 -3.50
CA ALA A 556 10.67 17.05 -3.83
C ALA A 556 9.18 16.72 -3.83
N ARG A 557 8.45 17.15 -2.79
CA ARG A 557 6.98 17.00 -2.69
C ARG A 557 6.23 17.68 -3.83
N TRP A 558 6.65 18.87 -4.24
CA TRP A 558 6.06 19.55 -5.39
C TRP A 558 6.31 18.76 -6.69
N MET A 559 7.54 18.29 -6.88
CA MET A 559 7.94 17.53 -8.07
C MET A 559 7.30 16.15 -8.16
N LYS A 560 6.98 15.50 -7.03
CA LYS A 560 6.17 14.26 -6.98
C LYS A 560 4.91 14.37 -7.84
N PHE A 561 4.24 15.52 -7.77
CA PHE A 561 3.02 15.79 -8.53
C PHE A 561 3.28 16.43 -9.89
N ALA A 562 4.26 17.34 -9.98
CA ALA A 562 4.57 18.03 -11.23
C ALA A 562 5.11 17.08 -12.31
N ASN A 563 5.96 16.11 -11.95
CA ASN A 563 6.55 15.16 -12.89
C ASN A 563 5.48 14.32 -13.61
N ASN A 564 4.52 13.77 -12.87
CA ASN A 564 3.45 12.95 -13.44
C ASN A 564 2.47 13.80 -14.28
N LEU A 565 2.38 15.10 -13.99
CA LEU A 565 1.42 15.99 -14.65
C LEU A 565 2.02 16.72 -15.87
N ASP A 566 3.34 16.67 -16.07
CA ASP A 566 4.05 17.50 -17.05
C ASP A 566 3.53 17.36 -18.49
N ARG A 567 3.28 16.13 -18.95
CA ARG A 567 2.64 15.89 -20.27
C ARG A 567 1.12 16.02 -20.19
N SER A 568 0.51 15.47 -19.14
CA SER A 568 -0.95 15.42 -18.96
C SER A 568 -1.60 16.80 -18.89
N ILE A 569 -0.90 17.83 -18.39
CA ILE A 569 -1.42 19.20 -18.30
C ILE A 569 -1.62 19.85 -19.68
N ILE A 570 -0.99 19.32 -20.74
CA ILE A 570 -1.21 19.82 -22.11
C ILE A 570 -2.68 19.59 -22.51
N ALA A 571 -3.28 18.46 -22.11
CA ALA A 571 -4.69 18.19 -22.38
C ALA A 571 -5.62 19.14 -21.59
N GLU A 572 -5.21 19.54 -20.38
CA GLU A 572 -5.89 20.61 -19.63
C GLU A 572 -5.77 21.97 -20.34
N SER A 573 -4.61 22.29 -20.93
CA SER A 573 -4.41 23.52 -21.72
C SER A 573 -5.33 23.53 -22.94
N ALA A 574 -5.38 22.42 -23.68
CA ALA A 574 -6.23 22.28 -24.85
C ALA A 574 -7.72 22.38 -24.48
N ARG A 575 -8.13 21.86 -23.32
CA ARG A 575 -9.55 21.84 -22.93
C ARG A 575 -10.04 23.13 -22.29
N TRP A 576 -9.21 23.77 -21.47
CA TRP A 576 -9.65 24.85 -20.58
C TRP A 576 -8.75 26.09 -20.61
N GLY A 577 -7.59 26.01 -21.27
CA GLY A 577 -6.56 27.05 -21.24
C GLY A 577 -7.01 28.36 -21.86
N ASP A 578 -7.94 28.34 -22.81
CA ASP A 578 -8.44 29.49 -23.56
C ASP A 578 -9.84 29.97 -23.11
N HIS A 579 -10.45 29.34 -22.10
CA HIS A 579 -11.81 29.64 -21.65
C HIS A 579 -12.07 31.14 -21.38
N ARG A 580 -11.03 31.89 -20.97
CA ARG A 580 -11.10 33.35 -20.71
C ARG A 580 -10.63 34.22 -21.90
N GLY A 581 -10.57 33.65 -23.11
CA GLY A 581 -10.17 34.29 -24.36
C GLY A 581 -8.66 34.46 -24.56
N THR A 582 -7.84 34.15 -23.56
CA THR A 582 -6.37 34.08 -23.68
C THR A 582 -5.96 32.65 -23.39
N LEU A 583 -5.27 32.01 -24.33
CA LEU A 583 -4.77 30.65 -24.18
C LEU A 583 -3.59 30.61 -23.21
N TYR A 584 -3.71 29.79 -22.16
CA TYR A 584 -2.65 29.41 -21.26
C TYR A 584 -2.16 28.00 -21.58
N THR A 585 -0.85 27.81 -21.64
CA THR A 585 -0.22 26.55 -22.06
C THR A 585 0.77 26.01 -21.03
N ARG A 586 1.05 24.71 -21.14
CA ARG A 586 2.13 24.03 -20.40
C ARG A 586 3.45 24.80 -20.51
N ASP A 587 3.91 25.08 -21.73
CA ASP A 587 5.24 25.66 -21.98
C ASP A 587 5.37 27.12 -21.50
N ASN A 588 4.32 27.93 -21.64
CA ASN A 588 4.42 29.35 -21.35
C ASN A 588 4.15 29.70 -19.89
N GLN A 589 3.12 29.10 -19.28
CA GLN A 589 2.70 29.46 -17.92
C GLN A 589 2.96 28.36 -16.90
N TRP A 590 2.67 27.10 -17.22
CA TRP A 590 2.85 26.03 -16.25
C TRP A 590 4.33 25.82 -15.92
N LEU A 591 5.20 25.68 -16.92
CA LEU A 591 6.65 25.54 -16.72
C LEU A 591 7.27 26.75 -16.04
N ALA A 592 6.86 27.96 -16.43
CA ALA A 592 7.33 29.18 -15.78
C ALA A 592 7.00 29.18 -14.28
N GLU A 593 5.82 28.68 -13.91
CA GLU A 593 5.41 28.56 -12.52
C GLU A 593 6.16 27.44 -11.77
N GLN A 594 6.41 26.28 -12.39
CA GLN A 594 7.24 25.23 -11.81
C GLN A 594 8.64 25.76 -11.48
N ASN A 595 9.24 26.46 -12.45
CA ASN A 595 10.57 27.07 -12.32
C ASN A 595 10.59 28.15 -11.24
N ARG A 596 9.55 28.98 -11.15
CA ARG A 596 9.46 30.00 -10.09
C ARG A 596 9.39 29.35 -8.71
N LEU A 597 8.59 28.31 -8.53
CA LEU A 597 8.49 27.63 -7.24
C LEU A 597 9.80 26.95 -6.84
N CYS A 598 10.40 26.18 -7.76
CA CYS A 598 11.62 25.42 -7.52
C CYS A 598 12.87 26.30 -7.31
N ASN A 599 12.98 27.41 -8.05
CA ASN A 599 14.21 28.21 -8.08
C ASN A 599 14.11 29.48 -7.24
N VAL A 600 12.90 29.91 -6.86
CA VAL A 600 12.67 31.20 -6.21
C VAL A 600 11.87 31.09 -4.91
N TYR A 601 10.87 30.20 -4.84
CA TYR A 601 10.04 30.08 -3.64
C TYR A 601 10.65 29.16 -2.58
N PHE A 602 10.80 27.86 -2.88
CA PHE A 602 11.26 26.87 -1.90
C PHE A 602 12.65 27.13 -1.32
N PRO A 603 13.67 27.60 -2.10
CA PRO A 603 15.01 27.83 -1.57
C PRO A 603 15.11 28.81 -0.41
N VAL A 604 14.16 29.73 -0.27
CA VAL A 604 14.21 30.81 0.74
C VAL A 604 13.10 30.72 1.78
N ARG A 605 12.11 29.85 1.58
CA ARG A 605 10.85 29.97 2.31
C ARG A 605 10.99 29.62 3.79
N SER A 606 11.74 28.57 4.11
CA SER A 606 11.97 28.12 5.49
C SER A 606 12.63 29.23 6.32
N ALA A 607 13.69 29.86 5.79
CA ALA A 607 14.36 30.98 6.44
C ALA A 607 13.42 32.19 6.66
N ASN A 608 12.62 32.55 5.65
CA ASN A 608 11.67 33.66 5.75
C ASN A 608 10.60 33.41 6.82
N VAL A 609 10.06 32.19 6.90
CA VAL A 609 9.01 31.84 7.86
C VAL A 609 9.59 31.75 9.27
N LEU A 610 10.79 31.18 9.44
CA LEU A 610 11.48 31.13 10.72
C LEU A 610 11.72 32.55 11.27
N SER A 611 12.17 33.49 10.43
CA SER A 611 12.33 34.90 10.82
C SER A 611 11.03 35.54 11.30
N ASN A 612 9.89 35.15 10.72
CA ASN A 612 8.57 35.65 11.11
C ASN A 612 8.07 35.07 12.45
N TYR A 613 8.70 34.00 12.94
CA TYR A 613 8.45 33.36 14.23
C TYR A 613 9.58 33.63 15.24
N GLY A 614 10.45 34.63 15.03
CA GLY A 614 11.58 34.90 15.92
C GLY A 614 11.22 35.16 17.40
N SER A 615 9.96 35.52 17.71
CA SER A 615 9.49 35.61 19.11
C SER A 615 9.14 34.26 19.74
N LEU A 616 8.93 33.22 18.94
CA LEU A 616 8.62 31.84 19.35
C LEU A 616 9.79 30.88 19.12
N PHE A 617 10.79 31.27 18.32
CA PHE A 617 12.02 30.50 18.11
C PHE A 617 13.18 31.16 18.88
N PRO A 618 13.66 30.58 19.98
CA PRO A 618 14.66 31.21 20.83
C PRO A 618 16.01 31.31 20.11
N GLY A 619 16.76 32.38 20.36
CA GLY A 619 18.12 32.56 19.81
C GLY A 619 19.21 31.74 20.52
N THR A 620 18.83 30.71 21.29
CA THR A 620 19.77 29.75 21.87
C THR A 620 19.81 28.55 20.95
N ASP A 621 20.97 28.24 20.40
CA ASP A 621 21.13 27.20 19.38
C ASP A 621 20.78 25.81 19.92
N ALA A 622 20.00 25.06 19.13
CA ALA A 622 19.75 23.66 19.39
C ALA A 622 21.07 22.87 19.21
N PRO A 623 21.34 21.84 20.04
CA PRO A 623 22.54 21.02 19.87
C PRO A 623 22.61 20.36 18.50
N GLU A 624 23.72 20.52 17.79
CA GLU A 624 24.02 19.75 16.59
C GLU A 624 24.75 18.47 16.98
N PHE A 625 24.42 17.37 16.30
CA PHE A 625 25.06 16.07 16.46
C PHE A 625 26.19 15.89 15.47
N PHE A 626 27.30 15.32 15.93
CA PHE A 626 28.45 15.02 15.10
C PHE A 626 28.97 13.61 15.39
N VAL A 627 29.23 12.85 14.33
CA VAL A 627 29.93 11.56 14.40
C VAL A 627 31.29 11.74 13.74
N ASN A 628 32.36 11.50 14.49
CA ASN A 628 33.75 11.66 14.00
C ASN A 628 34.07 13.04 13.40
N GLY A 629 33.39 14.09 13.88
CA GLY A 629 33.61 15.47 13.47
C GLY A 629 32.78 15.90 12.25
N VAL A 630 31.93 15.01 11.73
CA VAL A 630 30.99 15.29 10.65
C VAL A 630 29.60 15.46 11.22
N SER A 631 28.90 16.52 10.83
CA SER A 631 27.51 16.75 11.24
C SER A 631 26.64 15.60 10.74
N GLN A 632 25.95 14.94 11.66
CA GLN A 632 25.17 13.73 11.39
C GLN A 632 23.98 13.65 12.34
N ASN A 633 22.78 13.83 11.81
CA ASN A 633 21.53 13.75 12.58
C ASN A 633 20.99 12.31 12.61
N GLY A 634 21.64 11.46 13.41
CA GLY A 634 21.26 10.05 13.58
C GLY A 634 22.00 9.09 12.65
N GLY A 635 21.58 7.83 12.64
CA GLY A 635 22.22 6.76 11.87
C GLY A 635 23.38 6.10 12.58
N ILE A 636 24.25 5.44 11.81
CA ILE A 636 25.26 4.53 12.35
C ILE A 636 26.46 5.29 12.92
N ILE A 637 26.92 4.86 14.10
CA ILE A 637 28.21 5.20 14.70
C ILE A 637 29.13 3.99 14.51
N PRO A 638 30.20 4.09 13.70
CA PRO A 638 31.16 3.00 13.51
C PRO A 638 31.85 2.58 14.82
N ASP A 639 32.44 1.38 14.88
CA ASP A 639 33.09 0.85 16.10
C ASP A 639 34.16 1.77 16.71
N SER A 640 34.93 2.45 15.86
CA SER A 640 35.94 3.43 16.29
C SER A 640 35.38 4.85 16.42
N GLY A 641 34.06 4.99 16.28
CA GLY A 641 33.34 6.25 16.17
C GLY A 641 33.08 6.90 17.51
N SER A 642 32.89 8.22 17.49
CA SER A 642 32.45 8.97 18.66
C SER A 642 31.39 10.00 18.30
N LEU A 643 30.32 10.03 19.11
CA LEU A 643 29.27 11.03 19.04
C LEU A 643 29.66 12.22 19.92
N HIS A 644 29.58 13.45 19.39
CA HIS A 644 29.66 14.66 20.20
C HIS A 644 28.52 15.62 19.87
N LEU A 645 28.17 16.44 20.86
CA LEU A 645 27.16 17.47 20.77
C LEU A 645 27.84 18.83 20.71
N ALA A 646 27.42 19.71 19.81
CA ALA A 646 27.91 21.07 19.76
C ALA A 646 26.76 22.09 19.78
N ALA A 647 26.90 23.09 20.64
CA ALA A 647 26.06 24.27 20.67
C ALA A 647 26.85 25.43 21.28
N SER A 648 26.44 26.65 20.97
CA SER A 648 26.96 27.86 21.60
C SER A 648 25.90 28.97 21.54
N PRO A 649 25.73 29.78 22.58
CA PRO A 649 26.23 29.64 23.96
C PRO A 649 25.31 28.75 24.82
N GLY A 650 25.82 28.22 25.94
CA GLY A 650 25.02 27.55 26.97
C GLY A 650 25.56 26.19 27.44
N THR A 651 24.80 25.51 28.30
CA THR A 651 25.08 24.13 28.74
C THR A 651 24.20 23.17 27.97
N ILE A 652 24.80 22.13 27.38
CA ILE A 652 24.05 21.09 26.67
C ILE A 652 23.57 20.06 27.69
N HIS A 653 22.28 19.75 27.67
CA HIS A 653 21.64 18.67 28.42
C HIS A 653 21.11 17.65 27.43
N TYR A 654 21.37 16.36 27.68
CA TYR A 654 20.94 15.28 26.80
C TYR A 654 20.49 14.04 27.57
N THR A 655 19.70 13.21 26.91
CA THR A 655 19.21 11.92 27.38
C THR A 655 19.45 10.88 26.29
N THR A 656 19.59 9.61 26.68
CA THR A 656 19.76 8.48 25.75
C THR A 656 18.59 7.49 25.81
N ASP A 657 17.65 7.71 26.73
CA ASP A 657 16.43 6.93 26.94
C ASP A 657 15.22 7.50 26.17
N GLY A 658 15.43 8.53 25.34
CA GLY A 658 14.38 9.23 24.62
C GLY A 658 13.52 10.19 25.46
N ALA A 659 13.82 10.44 26.74
CA ALA A 659 13.12 11.46 27.51
C ALA A 659 13.50 12.88 27.06
N ASP A 660 12.64 13.89 27.19
CA ASP A 660 13.04 15.29 26.95
C ASP A 660 13.99 15.76 28.07
N PRO A 661 15.18 16.35 27.77
CA PRO A 661 16.06 16.93 28.78
C PRO A 661 15.45 18.08 29.61
N ARG A 662 14.33 18.64 29.14
CA ARG A 662 13.55 19.69 29.81
C ARG A 662 12.20 19.12 30.25
N LEU A 663 11.89 19.22 31.55
CA LEU A 663 10.54 18.93 32.08
C LEU A 663 9.57 20.08 31.79
N GLU A 664 8.28 19.79 31.91
CA GLU A 664 7.23 20.82 31.97
C GLU A 664 7.55 21.87 33.03
N GLY A 665 7.25 23.14 32.74
CA GLY A 665 7.68 24.27 33.57
C GLY A 665 9.15 24.65 33.45
N GLY A 666 9.96 23.90 32.70
CA GLY A 666 11.31 24.29 32.27
C GLY A 666 12.48 23.91 33.18
N SER A 667 12.26 23.04 34.16
CA SER A 667 13.34 22.46 34.95
C SER A 667 14.11 21.39 34.17
N VAL A 668 15.37 21.13 34.53
CA VAL A 668 16.18 20.06 33.92
C VAL A 668 15.62 18.71 34.34
N ASN A 669 15.45 17.80 33.38
CA ASN A 669 15.04 16.42 33.67
C ASN A 669 16.13 15.70 34.48
N PRO A 670 15.80 15.06 35.62
CA PRO A 670 16.77 14.33 36.43
C PRO A 670 17.52 13.21 35.70
N THR A 671 16.96 12.65 34.61
CA THR A 671 17.65 11.64 33.79
C THR A 671 18.63 12.27 32.78
N ALA A 672 18.61 13.60 32.62
CA ALA A 672 19.47 14.29 31.66
C ALA A 672 20.92 14.41 32.18
N SER A 673 21.85 14.04 31.32
CA SER A 673 23.28 14.29 31.50
C SER A 673 23.69 15.61 30.88
N SER A 674 24.80 16.19 31.33
CA SER A 674 25.38 17.39 30.72
C SER A 674 26.54 17.02 29.78
N ALA A 675 26.62 17.68 28.63
CA ALA A 675 27.72 17.54 27.68
C ALA A 675 28.51 18.86 27.57
N THR A 676 29.83 18.74 27.37
CA THR A 676 30.67 19.87 26.97
C THR A 676 30.68 19.95 25.45
N SER A 677 30.42 21.13 24.90
CA SER A 677 30.37 21.36 23.45
C SER A 677 31.64 20.84 22.75
N GLY A 678 31.48 19.96 21.77
CA GLY A 678 32.57 19.35 20.99
C GLY A 678 33.32 18.21 21.70
N VAL A 679 32.92 17.81 22.91
CA VAL A 679 33.52 16.67 23.63
C VAL A 679 32.68 15.42 23.40
N PRO A 680 33.30 14.25 23.11
CA PRO A 680 32.60 12.99 22.94
C PRO A 680 31.72 12.61 24.14
N ILE A 681 30.54 12.07 23.83
CA ILE A 681 29.67 11.36 24.75
C ILE A 681 29.68 9.85 24.41
N SER A 682 29.54 9.00 25.42
CA SER A 682 29.50 7.55 25.24
C SER A 682 28.06 7.06 25.27
N LEU A 683 27.68 6.24 24.29
CA LEU A 683 26.44 5.48 24.30
C LEU A 683 26.76 4.05 24.75
N ALA A 684 25.97 3.52 25.68
CA ALA A 684 26.14 2.13 26.15
C ALA A 684 25.52 1.10 25.19
N SER A 685 24.56 1.54 24.39
CA SER A 685 23.84 0.78 23.36
C SER A 685 23.29 1.77 22.32
N SER A 686 22.81 1.26 21.19
CA SER A 686 21.98 2.04 20.27
C SER A 686 20.85 2.73 21.04
N SER A 687 20.64 4.02 20.75
CA SER A 687 19.87 4.92 21.61
C SER A 687 19.17 6.01 20.80
N PHE A 688 18.02 6.45 21.30
CA PHE A 688 17.35 7.65 20.81
C PHE A 688 17.81 8.84 21.65
N VAL A 689 18.68 9.68 21.08
CA VAL A 689 19.31 10.79 21.79
C VAL A 689 18.48 12.04 21.62
N ARG A 690 18.09 12.66 22.74
CA ARG A 690 17.46 13.99 22.77
C ARG A 690 18.36 14.98 23.48
N ALA A 691 18.50 16.18 22.93
CA ALA A 691 19.39 17.20 23.47
C ALA A 691 18.79 18.60 23.38
N ARG A 692 19.06 19.42 24.40
CA ARG A 692 18.75 20.86 24.43
C ARG A 692 19.90 21.65 25.05
N THR A 693 20.03 22.91 24.64
CA THR A 693 20.96 23.87 25.26
C THR A 693 20.20 24.77 26.21
N LEU A 694 20.70 24.95 27.44
CA LEU A 694 20.20 25.93 28.40
C LEU A 694 21.19 27.09 28.52
N ASN A 695 20.75 28.31 28.19
CA ASN A 695 21.55 29.52 28.29
C ASN A 695 20.78 30.65 28.96
N GLY A 696 21.27 31.16 30.09
CA GLY A 696 20.65 32.29 30.79
C GLY A 696 19.17 32.06 31.16
N GLY A 697 18.76 30.81 31.39
CA GLY A 697 17.37 30.43 31.68
C GLY A 697 16.48 30.21 30.45
N VAL A 698 17.02 30.37 29.23
CA VAL A 698 16.33 30.10 27.97
C VAL A 698 16.78 28.76 27.41
N TRP A 699 15.82 27.89 27.12
CA TRP A 699 16.05 26.62 26.44
C TRP A 699 16.06 26.81 24.92
N SER A 700 16.95 26.10 24.23
CA SER A 700 16.87 25.90 22.79
C SER A 700 15.67 25.03 22.41
N PRO A 701 15.30 24.97 21.11
CA PRO A 701 14.51 23.86 20.59
C PRO A 701 15.22 22.51 20.84
N ILE A 702 14.47 21.42 20.76
CA ILE A 702 15.02 20.08 20.89
C ILE A 702 15.69 19.60 19.61
N SER A 703 16.88 19.03 19.75
CA SER A 703 17.47 18.18 18.72
C SER A 703 17.28 16.73 19.14
N GLU A 704 16.84 15.89 18.21
CA GLU A 704 16.58 14.48 18.45
C GLU A 704 16.98 13.61 17.27
N ALA A 705 17.60 12.47 17.55
CA ALA A 705 18.01 11.51 16.52
C ALA A 705 18.26 10.11 17.11
N GLN A 706 17.98 9.08 16.31
CA GLN A 706 18.35 7.70 16.61
C GLN A 706 19.79 7.43 16.19
N PHE A 707 20.62 6.89 17.08
CA PHE A 707 21.98 6.45 16.78
C PHE A 707 22.13 4.95 16.99
N ILE A 708 22.67 4.28 15.97
CA ILE A 708 22.88 2.83 15.96
C ILE A 708 24.38 2.56 16.10
N LEU A 709 24.77 1.69 17.03
CA LEU A 709 26.16 1.30 17.23
C LEU A 709 26.52 0.13 16.31
N ALA A 710 27.63 0.25 15.60
CA ALA A 710 28.20 -0.86 14.84
C ALA A 710 28.81 -1.94 15.77
N PRO A 711 29.02 -3.18 15.28
CA PRO A 711 28.64 -3.67 13.95
C PRO A 711 27.12 -3.86 13.82
N ILE A 712 26.54 -3.38 12.71
CA ILE A 712 25.13 -3.62 12.39
C ILE A 712 24.97 -4.98 11.67
N ALA A 713 23.75 -5.51 11.65
CA ALA A 713 23.43 -6.62 10.78
C ALA A 713 23.58 -6.22 9.29
N ASP A 714 24.30 -7.03 8.52
CA ASP A 714 24.49 -6.87 7.08
C ASP A 714 24.73 -8.24 6.39
N ALA A 715 24.84 -8.23 5.06
CA ALA A 715 24.99 -9.44 4.25
C ALA A 715 26.21 -10.32 4.59
N SER A 716 27.20 -9.79 5.32
CA SER A 716 28.39 -10.53 5.72
C SER A 716 28.25 -11.26 7.06
N ASN A 717 27.25 -10.90 7.87
CA ASN A 717 27.17 -11.34 9.27
C ASN A 717 25.80 -11.90 9.71
N ILE A 718 24.72 -11.72 8.93
CA ILE A 718 23.39 -12.27 9.21
C ILE A 718 22.91 -13.19 8.09
N VAL A 719 22.26 -14.29 8.46
CA VAL A 719 21.57 -15.20 7.54
C VAL A 719 20.17 -15.53 8.03
N ILE A 720 19.22 -15.75 7.12
CA ILE A 720 17.99 -16.48 7.42
C ILE A 720 18.35 -17.96 7.49
N SER A 721 18.21 -18.59 8.65
CA SER A 721 18.65 -19.97 8.89
C SER A 721 17.52 -20.99 8.76
N GLU A 722 16.28 -20.59 9.03
CA GLU A 722 15.13 -21.51 9.00
C GLU A 722 13.81 -20.74 8.79
N ILE A 723 12.89 -21.32 8.03
CA ILE A 723 11.57 -20.73 7.70
C ILE A 723 10.48 -21.78 7.91
N MET A 724 9.50 -21.48 8.75
CA MET A 724 8.25 -22.24 8.87
C MET A 724 7.14 -21.48 8.15
N TYR A 725 6.99 -21.73 6.85
CA TYR A 725 6.00 -21.02 6.02
C TYR A 725 4.64 -21.70 5.94
N ASN A 726 4.54 -23.02 6.15
CA ASN A 726 3.26 -23.75 6.14
C ASN A 726 3.22 -24.77 7.30
N PRO A 727 2.93 -24.31 8.54
CA PRO A 727 2.88 -25.16 9.73
C PRO A 727 1.85 -26.28 9.61
N ALA A 728 1.99 -27.34 10.42
CA ALA A 728 1.02 -28.44 10.44
C ALA A 728 -0.38 -27.95 10.85
N GLY A 729 -1.39 -28.28 10.03
CA GLY A 729 -2.78 -27.95 10.29
C GLY A 729 -3.32 -26.96 9.28
N SER A 730 -4.33 -26.19 9.68
CA SER A 730 -4.97 -25.17 8.82
C SER A 730 -4.79 -23.76 9.35
N SER A 731 -3.89 -23.57 10.32
CA SER A 731 -3.68 -22.29 11.00
C SER A 731 -2.27 -21.81 10.72
N GLU A 732 -2.19 -20.61 10.16
CA GLU A 732 -0.94 -19.92 9.87
C GLU A 732 -0.36 -19.19 11.10
N ASP A 733 -1.08 -19.16 12.23
CA ASP A 733 -0.70 -18.42 13.44
C ASP A 733 0.63 -18.89 14.06
N THR A 734 1.17 -20.02 13.59
CA THR A 734 2.44 -20.60 14.07
C THR A 734 3.56 -20.53 13.04
N GLU A 735 3.42 -19.70 12.00
CA GLU A 735 4.50 -19.32 11.09
C GLU A 735 5.62 -18.56 11.81
N TRP A 736 6.86 -18.74 11.36
CA TRP A 736 8.02 -18.02 11.88
C TRP A 736 9.23 -18.05 10.93
N VAL A 737 10.13 -17.07 11.12
CA VAL A 737 11.41 -16.96 10.41
C VAL A 737 12.54 -16.84 11.44
N GLU A 738 13.61 -17.60 11.28
CA GLU A 738 14.78 -17.56 12.16
C GLU A 738 15.98 -16.91 11.48
N LEU A 739 16.66 -16.02 12.22
CA LEU A 739 17.92 -15.41 11.83
C LEU A 739 19.07 -15.92 12.70
N MET A 740 20.27 -16.03 12.12
CA MET A 740 21.50 -16.38 12.83
C MET A 740 22.59 -15.34 12.59
N ASN A 741 23.23 -14.88 13.67
CA ASN A 741 24.48 -14.13 13.59
C ASN A 741 25.64 -15.11 13.36
N ILE A 742 26.26 -15.05 12.19
CA ILE A 742 27.36 -15.93 11.78
C ILE A 742 28.73 -15.33 12.05
N SER A 743 28.81 -14.12 12.58
CA SER A 743 30.06 -13.44 12.93
C SER A 743 30.55 -13.79 14.34
N ALA A 744 31.75 -13.30 14.67
CA ALA A 744 32.37 -13.43 15.99
C ALA A 744 31.98 -12.31 16.97
N ASP A 745 31.30 -11.27 16.50
CA ASP A 745 30.93 -10.10 17.28
C ASP A 745 29.42 -10.09 17.57
N THR A 746 29.00 -9.36 18.61
CA THR A 746 27.59 -9.04 18.80
C THR A 746 27.19 -7.98 17.78
N ILE A 747 26.14 -8.25 17.00
CA ILE A 747 25.61 -7.31 15.99
C ILE A 747 24.34 -6.63 16.47
N ASP A 748 24.12 -5.40 16.02
CA ASP A 748 22.89 -4.64 16.27
C ASP A 748 21.87 -4.88 15.13
N LEU A 749 20.67 -5.29 15.50
CA LEU A 749 19.57 -5.57 14.58
C LEU A 749 18.61 -4.38 14.42
N THR A 750 18.83 -3.25 15.11
CA THR A 750 17.96 -2.06 15.04
C THR A 750 17.68 -1.68 13.59
N ASP A 751 16.40 -1.48 13.27
CA ASP A 751 15.90 -1.12 11.93
C ASP A 751 16.17 -2.17 10.83
N LEU A 752 16.74 -3.34 11.16
CA LEU A 752 16.70 -4.50 10.25
C LEU A 752 15.23 -4.85 10.01
N SER A 753 14.82 -4.90 8.75
CA SER A 753 13.42 -5.03 8.37
C SER A 753 13.23 -6.09 7.31
N PHE A 754 12.01 -6.62 7.21
CA PHE A 754 11.65 -7.61 6.21
C PHE A 754 10.90 -6.99 5.02
N THR A 755 11.10 -7.57 3.84
CA THR A 755 10.11 -7.60 2.76
C THR A 755 9.55 -9.02 2.68
N GLY A 756 8.25 -9.18 2.48
CA GLY A 756 7.52 -10.45 2.57
C GLY A 756 6.64 -10.50 3.82
N ILE A 757 7.18 -10.08 4.97
CA ILE A 757 6.44 -9.94 6.23
C ILE A 757 6.54 -8.52 6.83
N ASP A 758 5.55 -8.12 7.62
CA ASP A 758 5.44 -6.79 8.25
C ASP A 758 6.22 -6.69 9.57
N TYR A 759 7.53 -6.96 9.54
CA TYR A 759 8.39 -6.91 10.74
C TYR A 759 9.61 -6.01 10.60
N THR A 760 9.90 -5.23 11.64
CA THR A 760 11.12 -4.43 11.81
C THR A 760 11.62 -4.56 13.25
N PHE A 761 12.91 -4.84 13.42
CA PHE A 761 13.51 -4.99 14.73
C PHE A 761 13.57 -3.64 15.48
N PRO A 762 13.11 -3.59 16.74
CA PRO A 762 13.09 -2.35 17.50
C PRO A 762 14.49 -1.93 17.95
N LEU A 763 14.62 -0.63 18.24
CA LEU A 763 15.85 0.00 18.73
C LEU A 763 16.48 -0.75 19.90
N GLY A 764 17.78 -1.04 19.76
CA GLY A 764 18.61 -1.69 20.78
C GLY A 764 18.53 -3.21 20.77
N THR A 765 17.85 -3.82 19.79
CA THR A 765 17.88 -5.28 19.63
C THR A 765 19.26 -5.71 19.16
N THR A 766 19.88 -6.65 19.86
CA THR A 766 21.23 -7.16 19.53
C THR A 766 21.23 -8.68 19.49
N LEU A 767 22.15 -9.25 18.71
CA LEU A 767 22.32 -10.69 18.56
C LEU A 767 23.79 -11.06 18.77
N ALA A 768 24.10 -11.80 19.84
CA ALA A 768 25.50 -12.17 20.11
C ALA A 768 26.03 -13.19 19.09
N ALA A 769 27.35 -13.33 19.04
CA ALA A 769 28.04 -14.25 18.14
C ALA A 769 27.46 -15.68 18.20
N GLY A 770 27.08 -16.23 17.04
CA GLY A 770 26.49 -17.56 16.91
C GLY A 770 25.06 -17.72 17.44
N GLN A 771 24.46 -16.68 18.01
CA GLN A 771 23.08 -16.75 18.49
C GLN A 771 22.08 -16.72 17.34
N ARG A 772 20.91 -17.30 17.61
CA ARG A 772 19.73 -17.30 16.74
C ARG A 772 18.63 -16.44 17.37
N ILE A 773 17.75 -15.91 16.55
CA ILE A 773 16.54 -15.18 16.98
C ILE A 773 15.37 -15.54 16.07
N VAL A 774 14.21 -15.77 16.68
CA VAL A 774 13.00 -16.21 15.96
C VAL A 774 11.99 -15.08 15.92
N VAL A 775 11.59 -14.68 14.71
CA VAL A 775 10.50 -13.74 14.45
C VAL A 775 9.24 -14.55 14.19
N VAL A 776 8.14 -14.27 14.90
CA VAL A 776 6.92 -15.09 14.89
C VAL A 776 5.69 -14.29 14.48
N LYS A 777 4.72 -14.93 13.83
CA LYS A 777 3.46 -14.29 13.42
C LYS A 777 2.57 -13.93 14.62
N ASN A 778 2.50 -14.84 15.59
CA ASN A 778 1.67 -14.70 16.79
C ASN A 778 2.38 -15.38 17.97
N GLN A 779 2.86 -14.60 18.93
CA GLN A 779 3.62 -15.11 20.08
C GLN A 779 2.79 -16.00 20.99
N ILE A 780 1.47 -15.77 21.08
CA ILE A 780 0.58 -16.58 21.91
C ILE A 780 0.41 -17.97 21.30
N ALA A 781 0.07 -18.03 20.00
CA ALA A 781 -0.09 -19.30 19.29
C ALA A 781 1.24 -20.07 19.23
N PHE A 782 2.34 -19.37 18.93
CA PHE A 782 3.68 -19.93 18.98
C PHE A 782 4.02 -20.48 20.38
N GLY A 783 3.67 -19.76 21.45
CA GLY A 783 3.88 -20.19 22.83
C GLY A 783 3.05 -21.41 23.25
N VAL A 784 1.97 -21.73 22.54
CA VAL A 784 1.19 -22.95 22.72
C VAL A 784 1.80 -24.11 21.94
N ALA A 785 2.32 -23.85 20.75
CA ALA A 785 2.92 -24.86 19.88
C ALA A 785 4.34 -25.27 20.29
N TYR A 786 5.13 -24.35 20.86
CA TYR A 786 6.54 -24.53 21.13
C TYR A 786 6.92 -24.33 22.61
N PRO A 787 7.92 -25.07 23.13
CA PRO A 787 8.45 -24.85 24.47
C PRO A 787 9.37 -23.61 24.50
N THR A 788 8.80 -22.43 24.72
CA THR A 788 9.50 -21.14 24.59
C THR A 788 10.54 -20.81 25.67
N ALA A 789 10.67 -21.64 26.71
CA ALA A 789 11.60 -21.39 27.80
C ALA A 789 13.06 -21.45 27.29
N GLY A 790 13.73 -20.29 27.26
CA GLY A 790 15.11 -20.15 26.81
C GLY A 790 15.27 -19.90 25.30
N MET A 791 14.17 -19.83 24.54
CA MET A 791 14.19 -19.40 23.15
C MET A 791 14.39 -17.89 23.06
N ASN A 792 15.22 -17.45 22.12
CA ASN A 792 15.37 -16.03 21.80
C ASN A 792 14.29 -15.63 20.79
N ILE A 793 13.13 -15.20 21.28
CA ILE A 793 12.01 -14.74 20.45
C ILE A 793 12.13 -13.22 20.29
N ALA A 794 12.04 -12.74 19.06
CA ALA A 794 12.12 -11.33 18.75
C ALA A 794 10.95 -10.55 19.39
N PRO A 795 11.18 -9.31 19.87
CA PRO A 795 10.11 -8.47 20.41
C PRO A 795 9.11 -8.07 19.31
N GLY A 796 7.81 -8.28 19.52
CA GLY A 796 6.77 -8.01 18.52
C GLY A 796 6.46 -9.20 17.61
N GLU A 797 5.64 -8.96 16.60
CA GLU A 797 5.01 -9.96 15.73
C GLU A 797 4.88 -9.41 14.29
N PHE A 798 4.90 -10.28 13.27
CA PHE A 798 4.40 -9.93 11.92
C PHE A 798 2.91 -10.24 11.82
N ALA A 799 2.10 -9.45 12.52
CA ALA A 799 0.71 -9.81 12.81
C ALA A 799 -0.25 -9.65 11.60
N SER A 800 0.08 -8.79 10.64
CA SER A 800 -0.85 -8.42 9.55
C SER A 800 -0.56 -9.17 8.24
N THR A 801 0.60 -9.81 8.13
CA THR A 801 1.05 -10.57 6.95
C THR A 801 1.24 -12.04 7.29
N SER A 802 1.25 -12.90 6.27
CA SER A 802 1.55 -14.33 6.36
C SER A 802 2.62 -14.66 5.32
N LEU A 803 3.39 -15.72 5.59
CA LEU A 803 4.24 -16.31 4.57
C LEU A 803 3.38 -17.00 3.50
N ASP A 804 3.77 -16.92 2.22
CA ASP A 804 3.03 -17.62 1.16
C ASP A 804 3.35 -19.13 1.16
N ASN A 805 2.33 -19.97 1.33
CA ASN A 805 2.44 -21.44 1.31
C ASN A 805 2.99 -21.99 0.00
N THR A 806 2.86 -21.25 -1.11
CA THR A 806 3.36 -21.64 -2.44
C THR A 806 4.71 -21.02 -2.79
N GLY A 807 5.25 -20.19 -1.91
CA GLY A 807 6.52 -19.49 -2.08
C GLY A 807 6.38 -18.02 -2.44
N GLU A 808 7.28 -17.20 -1.90
CA GLU A 808 7.37 -15.77 -2.18
C GLU A 808 8.82 -15.27 -2.12
N GLN A 809 9.02 -13.99 -2.47
CA GLN A 809 10.29 -13.31 -2.21
C GLN A 809 10.33 -12.80 -0.78
N ILE A 810 11.36 -13.22 -0.04
CA ILE A 810 11.72 -12.66 1.26
C ILE A 810 13.02 -11.85 1.13
N ALA A 811 13.07 -10.70 1.80
CA ALA A 811 14.30 -9.92 1.91
C ALA A 811 14.50 -9.41 3.33
N LEU A 812 15.75 -9.38 3.78
CA LEU A 812 16.21 -8.62 4.94
C LEU A 812 16.89 -7.35 4.44
N ILE A 813 16.42 -6.20 4.93
CA ILE A 813 16.93 -4.88 4.60
C ILE A 813 17.59 -4.31 5.85
N ASP A 814 18.89 -4.02 5.77
CA ASP A 814 19.68 -3.47 6.88
C ASP A 814 19.27 -2.04 7.25
N ALA A 815 19.83 -1.53 8.35
CA ALA A 815 19.57 -0.19 8.86
C ALA A 815 19.98 0.96 7.89
N THR A 816 20.70 0.66 6.82
CA THR A 816 21.07 1.62 5.76
C THR A 816 20.12 1.58 4.55
N GLY A 817 19.19 0.62 4.51
CA GLY A 817 18.33 0.37 3.37
C GLY A 817 18.96 -0.55 2.31
N THR A 818 20.03 -1.26 2.64
CA THR A 818 20.70 -2.21 1.74
C THR A 818 20.23 -3.64 2.02
N ASP A 819 20.13 -4.47 0.98
CA ASP A 819 19.80 -5.89 1.15
C ASP A 819 20.89 -6.60 1.96
N ALA A 820 20.55 -7.08 3.15
CA ALA A 820 21.34 -8.05 3.89
C ALA A 820 21.15 -9.45 3.30
N GLN A 821 19.91 -9.81 2.94
CA GLN A 821 19.59 -11.04 2.20
C GLN A 821 18.37 -10.81 1.31
N ARG A 822 18.31 -11.45 0.13
CA ARG A 822 17.12 -11.47 -0.74
C ARG A 822 17.08 -12.74 -1.57
N PHE A 823 15.98 -13.49 -1.49
CA PHE A 823 15.75 -14.68 -2.30
C PHE A 823 14.26 -15.02 -2.37
N THR A 824 13.91 -15.93 -3.27
CA THR A 824 12.55 -16.48 -3.39
C THR A 824 12.58 -17.95 -3.03
N TYR A 825 11.83 -18.35 -2.00
CA TYR A 825 11.64 -19.76 -1.67
C TYR A 825 10.42 -20.32 -2.45
N ASN A 826 10.28 -21.65 -2.49
CA ASN A 826 9.17 -22.29 -3.20
C ASN A 826 8.79 -23.64 -2.56
N ASP A 827 7.58 -24.11 -2.85
CA ASP A 827 7.00 -25.39 -2.43
C ASP A 827 7.29 -26.54 -3.42
N LYS A 828 7.84 -26.23 -4.60
CA LYS A 828 8.08 -27.21 -5.68
C LYS A 828 9.55 -27.43 -5.96
N SER A 829 9.83 -28.64 -6.43
CA SER A 829 11.13 -29.02 -6.98
C SER A 829 11.66 -27.94 -7.94
N PRO A 830 12.91 -27.50 -7.79
CA PRO A 830 13.99 -28.14 -7.02
C PRO A 830 14.06 -27.78 -5.52
N TRP A 831 13.13 -27.00 -4.97
CA TRP A 831 13.06 -26.76 -3.52
C TRP A 831 12.55 -27.99 -2.76
N PRO A 832 12.90 -28.15 -1.48
CA PRO A 832 12.31 -29.17 -0.62
C PRO A 832 10.78 -29.02 -0.58
N THR A 833 10.04 -30.10 -0.82
CA THR A 833 8.57 -30.05 -0.90
C THR A 833 7.89 -30.38 0.43
N ALA A 834 8.55 -31.08 1.35
CA ALA A 834 7.95 -31.44 2.65
C ALA A 834 7.66 -30.26 3.60
N PRO A 835 8.28 -29.06 3.49
CA PRO A 835 7.87 -27.91 4.29
C PRO A 835 6.50 -27.32 3.90
N ASP A 836 5.88 -27.83 2.83
CA ASP A 836 4.53 -27.46 2.42
C ASP A 836 3.46 -28.31 3.15
N GLY A 837 3.08 -27.88 4.36
CA GLY A 837 1.85 -28.33 5.03
C GLY A 837 1.96 -29.63 5.83
N ASP A 838 3.04 -30.39 5.66
CA ASP A 838 3.36 -31.55 6.51
C ASP A 838 3.98 -31.13 7.86
N GLY A 839 4.13 -29.82 8.09
CA GLY A 839 4.64 -29.21 9.32
C GLY A 839 6.15 -29.18 9.46
N TYR A 840 6.90 -29.55 8.42
CA TYR A 840 8.35 -29.36 8.40
C TYR A 840 8.70 -27.89 8.08
N SER A 841 9.86 -27.42 8.52
CA SER A 841 10.40 -26.12 8.13
C SER A 841 11.43 -26.28 7.01
N LEU A 842 11.69 -25.17 6.32
CA LEU A 842 12.76 -25.03 5.34
C LEU A 842 14.04 -24.57 6.06
N VAL A 843 15.07 -25.41 6.10
CA VAL A 843 16.32 -25.22 6.86
C VAL A 843 17.48 -24.95 5.90
N LEU A 844 18.25 -23.90 6.16
CA LEU A 844 19.48 -23.59 5.43
C LEU A 844 20.60 -24.53 5.89
N ILE A 845 21.26 -25.21 4.95
CA ILE A 845 22.31 -26.17 5.26
C ILE A 845 23.62 -25.45 5.60
N ALA A 846 24.19 -25.73 6.78
CA ALA A 846 25.43 -25.12 7.26
C ALA A 846 25.40 -23.56 7.24
N PRO A 847 24.44 -22.92 7.93
CA PRO A 847 24.22 -21.47 7.84
C PRO A 847 25.45 -20.64 8.23
N GLY A 848 26.30 -21.15 9.12
CA GLY A 848 27.55 -20.50 9.55
C GLY A 848 28.58 -20.27 8.44
N THR A 849 28.46 -20.93 7.28
CA THR A 849 29.34 -20.70 6.12
C THR A 849 28.79 -19.69 5.12
N SER A 850 27.63 -19.06 5.41
CA SER A 850 26.91 -18.15 4.51
C SER A 850 26.68 -18.72 3.09
N PRO A 851 26.01 -19.89 2.97
CA PRO A 851 25.67 -20.43 1.66
C PRO A 851 24.68 -19.51 0.92
N ASP A 852 24.70 -19.52 -0.41
CA ASP A 852 23.79 -18.71 -1.24
C ASP A 852 22.33 -19.16 -1.08
N HIS A 853 21.49 -18.32 -0.47
CA HIS A 853 20.07 -18.56 -0.23
C HIS A 853 19.24 -18.76 -1.52
N THR A 854 19.71 -18.26 -2.66
CA THR A 854 18.98 -18.38 -3.93
C THR A 854 19.10 -19.78 -4.55
N ILE A 855 19.99 -20.62 -4.03
CA ILE A 855 20.24 -21.97 -4.55
C ILE A 855 19.41 -22.98 -3.75
N PRO A 856 18.41 -23.66 -4.35
CA PRO A 856 17.52 -24.60 -3.65
C PRO A 856 18.26 -25.78 -3.02
N ALA A 857 19.39 -26.18 -3.60
CA ALA A 857 20.25 -27.26 -3.08
C ALA A 857 20.97 -26.90 -1.77
N ASN A 858 20.98 -25.63 -1.36
CA ASN A 858 21.47 -25.20 -0.06
C ASN A 858 20.39 -25.30 1.04
N TRP A 859 19.19 -25.74 0.69
CA TRP A 859 18.08 -25.91 1.62
C TRP A 859 17.67 -27.36 1.73
N ARG A 860 17.10 -27.72 2.88
CA ARG A 860 16.48 -29.00 3.15
C ARG A 860 15.24 -28.83 4.02
N SER A 861 14.45 -29.88 4.17
CA SER A 861 13.43 -29.94 5.21
C SER A 861 14.08 -30.16 6.58
N SER A 862 13.40 -29.72 7.63
CA SER A 862 13.73 -30.14 8.99
C SER A 862 13.64 -31.66 9.14
N THR A 863 14.37 -32.20 10.11
CA THR A 863 14.36 -33.63 10.43
C THR A 863 13.03 -34.09 11.04
N LEU A 864 12.30 -33.17 11.68
CA LEU A 864 11.01 -33.42 12.33
C LEU A 864 10.00 -32.28 12.05
N PRO A 865 8.69 -32.55 12.09
CA PRO A 865 7.67 -31.51 12.09
C PRO A 865 7.83 -30.56 13.29
N GLY A 866 7.53 -29.27 13.08
CA GLY A 866 7.76 -28.17 14.01
C GLY A 866 9.11 -27.46 13.81
N GLY A 867 10.04 -28.04 13.05
CA GLY A 867 11.35 -27.44 12.87
C GLY A 867 12.17 -27.35 14.16
N SER A 868 13.19 -26.50 14.16
CA SER A 868 14.12 -26.32 15.28
C SER A 868 14.29 -24.85 15.72
N PRO A 869 13.20 -24.13 16.07
CA PRO A 869 13.28 -22.70 16.38
C PRO A 869 14.24 -22.41 17.55
N SER A 870 15.07 -21.39 17.36
CA SER A 870 16.17 -20.98 18.23
C SER A 870 17.29 -22.04 18.38
N GLY A 871 17.37 -23.02 17.48
CA GLY A 871 18.23 -24.20 17.59
C GLY A 871 18.80 -24.68 16.26
N THR A 872 19.20 -25.95 16.23
CA THR A 872 19.59 -26.64 14.99
C THR A 872 19.29 -28.12 15.14
N ASP A 873 18.82 -28.72 14.06
CA ASP A 873 18.65 -30.16 13.91
C ASP A 873 19.78 -30.82 13.10
N ALA A 874 20.87 -30.08 12.85
CA ALA A 874 22.06 -30.62 12.22
C ALA A 874 22.80 -31.57 13.17
N THR A 875 23.25 -32.69 12.63
CA THR A 875 24.04 -33.73 13.29
C THR A 875 25.34 -33.88 12.51
N PRO A 876 26.43 -33.18 12.88
CA PRO A 876 27.71 -33.32 12.18
C PRO A 876 28.35 -34.68 12.48
N PHE A 877 29.07 -35.23 11.50
CA PHE A 877 29.81 -36.47 11.63
C PHE A 877 30.92 -36.36 12.70
N THR A 878 31.13 -37.44 13.44
CA THR A 878 32.28 -37.58 14.34
C THR A 878 32.85 -38.98 14.23
N GLY A 879 34.18 -39.10 14.17
CA GLY A 879 34.86 -40.40 14.12
C GLY A 879 35.79 -40.56 12.94
N ASP A 880 36.19 -41.81 12.67
CA ASP A 880 37.00 -42.19 11.51
C ASP A 880 36.07 -42.52 10.33
N PRO A 881 36.12 -41.76 9.22
CA PRO A 881 35.17 -41.88 8.11
C PRO A 881 35.29 -43.20 7.33
N ASP A 882 36.40 -43.93 7.46
CA ASP A 882 36.71 -45.14 6.70
C ASP A 882 36.38 -46.44 7.45
N LEU A 883 35.94 -46.38 8.71
CA LEU A 883 35.59 -47.58 9.49
C LEU A 883 34.32 -48.24 8.97
N ASP A 884 34.35 -49.57 8.80
CA ASP A 884 33.20 -50.43 8.51
C ASP A 884 33.06 -51.39 9.70
N ASN A 885 32.26 -50.99 10.70
CA ASN A 885 32.24 -51.64 12.02
C ASN A 885 31.49 -52.98 12.01
N ASP A 886 30.56 -53.15 11.08
CA ASP A 886 29.63 -54.27 10.97
C ASP A 886 29.95 -55.18 9.77
N GLY A 887 30.81 -54.73 8.86
CA GLY A 887 31.39 -55.49 7.76
C GLY A 887 30.43 -55.63 6.58
N ASP A 888 29.47 -54.73 6.45
CA ASP A 888 28.48 -54.75 5.38
C ASP A 888 28.97 -54.04 4.10
N GLY A 889 30.10 -53.32 4.19
CA GLY A 889 30.76 -52.62 3.11
C GLY A 889 30.43 -51.13 2.99
N LEU A 890 29.65 -50.57 3.91
CA LEU A 890 29.44 -49.13 4.07
C LEU A 890 30.39 -48.58 5.14
N SER A 891 31.05 -47.46 4.83
CA SER A 891 31.92 -46.79 5.80
C SER A 891 31.08 -45.95 6.76
N ALA A 892 31.62 -45.65 7.95
CA ALA A 892 30.92 -44.86 8.98
C ALA A 892 30.44 -43.51 8.47
N PHE A 893 31.18 -42.90 7.53
CA PHE A 893 30.74 -41.67 6.87
C PHE A 893 29.59 -41.87 5.88
N LEU A 894 29.57 -43.00 5.15
CA LEU A 894 28.42 -43.36 4.32
C LEU A 894 27.20 -43.71 5.17
N GLU A 895 27.37 -44.41 6.28
CA GLU A 895 26.30 -44.69 7.25
C GLU A 895 25.69 -43.39 7.78
N HIS A 896 26.53 -42.45 8.21
CA HIS A 896 26.11 -41.12 8.63
C HIS A 896 25.32 -40.37 7.55
N ALA A 897 25.85 -40.37 6.32
CA ALA A 897 25.24 -39.71 5.18
C ALA A 897 23.89 -40.33 4.79
N LEU A 898 23.76 -41.65 4.85
CA LEU A 898 22.58 -42.38 4.40
C LEU A 898 21.54 -42.55 5.53
N GLY A 899 21.93 -42.29 6.79
CA GLY A 899 21.04 -42.20 7.94
C GLY A 899 20.47 -43.54 8.38
N SER A 900 21.33 -44.50 8.70
CA SER A 900 20.95 -45.78 9.31
C SER A 900 20.26 -45.59 10.65
N ILE A 901 19.37 -46.53 10.99
CA ILE A 901 18.53 -46.44 12.19
C ILE A 901 19.44 -46.48 13.44
N ASN A 902 19.45 -45.38 14.20
CA ASN A 902 20.08 -45.21 15.53
C ASN A 902 21.61 -45.12 15.60
N GLY A 903 22.32 -44.86 14.50
CA GLY A 903 23.79 -44.77 14.55
C GLY A 903 24.45 -46.03 15.12
N ASP A 904 23.80 -47.18 14.96
CA ASP A 904 24.35 -48.45 15.35
C ASP A 904 25.23 -49.03 14.23
N ALA A 905 26.19 -49.84 14.66
CA ALA A 905 27.04 -50.63 13.79
C ALA A 905 26.36 -51.99 13.51
N GLU A 906 25.07 -51.99 13.17
CA GLU A 906 24.38 -53.17 12.66
C GLU A 906 24.07 -53.01 11.17
N ASN A 907 23.96 -54.14 10.48
CA ASN A 907 23.70 -54.23 9.05
C ASN A 907 22.48 -53.39 8.66
N SER A 908 22.70 -52.38 7.81
CA SER A 908 21.73 -51.33 7.45
C SER A 908 21.22 -51.51 6.01
N PRO A 909 20.42 -52.56 5.71
CA PRO A 909 19.95 -52.89 4.36
C PRO A 909 19.15 -51.75 3.70
N GLU A 910 18.56 -50.85 4.48
CA GLU A 910 17.84 -49.66 4.02
C GLU A 910 18.75 -48.56 3.43
N SER A 911 20.04 -48.54 3.77
CA SER A 911 21.02 -47.59 3.25
C SER A 911 21.49 -47.96 1.83
N TYR A 912 21.17 -49.15 1.34
CA TYR A 912 21.59 -49.57 0.01
C TYR A 912 20.84 -48.83 -1.11
N MET A 913 21.61 -48.31 -2.05
CA MET A 913 21.10 -47.58 -3.21
C MET A 913 20.40 -48.52 -4.19
N THR A 914 19.26 -48.08 -4.72
CA THR A 914 18.54 -48.78 -5.79
C THR A 914 18.84 -48.12 -7.13
N VAL A 915 19.29 -48.90 -8.11
CA VAL A 915 19.47 -48.44 -9.51
C VAL A 915 18.39 -49.07 -10.38
N GLY A 916 17.73 -48.26 -11.20
CA GLY A 916 16.61 -48.70 -12.03
C GLY A 916 16.46 -47.89 -13.32
N SER A 917 15.27 -47.95 -13.91
CA SER A 917 14.87 -47.07 -15.01
C SER A 917 13.53 -46.41 -14.68
N GLY A 918 13.28 -45.23 -15.27
CA GLY A 918 12.03 -44.49 -15.09
C GLY A 918 11.60 -43.77 -16.37
N SER A 919 10.30 -43.68 -16.59
CA SER A 919 9.70 -42.98 -17.74
C SER A 919 9.36 -41.54 -17.35
N PHE A 920 9.86 -40.57 -18.10
CA PHE A 920 9.77 -39.14 -17.81
C PHE A 920 9.50 -38.33 -19.08
N ASP A 921 8.84 -37.18 -18.95
CA ASP A 921 8.59 -36.27 -20.06
C ASP A 921 9.90 -35.85 -20.75
N ASN A 922 9.89 -35.87 -22.08
CA ASN A 922 11.01 -35.52 -22.94
C ASN A 922 10.97 -34.07 -23.46
N GLY A 923 9.98 -33.28 -23.05
CA GLY A 923 9.81 -31.88 -23.45
C GLY A 923 9.22 -31.69 -24.85
N ALA A 924 8.86 -32.79 -25.54
CA ALA A 924 8.20 -32.79 -26.85
C ALA A 924 6.75 -33.32 -26.79
N GLY A 925 6.18 -33.44 -25.58
CA GLY A 925 4.83 -33.95 -25.35
C GLY A 925 4.73 -35.48 -25.36
N GLY A 926 5.84 -36.18 -25.05
CA GLY A 926 5.90 -37.63 -24.86
C GLY A 926 6.87 -38.01 -23.73
N ASN A 927 7.00 -39.31 -23.43
CA ASN A 927 7.88 -39.78 -22.35
C ASN A 927 8.96 -40.73 -22.89
N ASP A 928 10.18 -40.58 -22.40
CA ASP A 928 11.31 -41.47 -22.69
C ASP A 928 11.80 -42.15 -21.39
N GLU A 929 12.58 -43.23 -21.53
CA GLU A 929 13.09 -44.01 -20.39
C GLU A 929 14.54 -43.62 -20.06
N TYR A 930 14.81 -43.35 -18.78
CA TYR A 930 16.09 -42.87 -18.28
C TYR A 930 16.62 -43.75 -17.15
N LEU A 931 17.93 -43.88 -17.02
CA LEU A 931 18.59 -44.56 -15.90
C LEU A 931 18.32 -43.77 -14.61
N THR A 932 17.88 -44.44 -13.54
CA THR A 932 17.57 -43.81 -12.24
C THR A 932 18.40 -44.39 -11.12
N MET A 933 18.62 -43.58 -10.09
CA MET A 933 19.22 -43.98 -8.82
C MET A 933 18.40 -43.38 -7.67
N THR A 934 17.97 -44.23 -6.75
CA THR A 934 17.31 -43.85 -5.50
C THR A 934 18.19 -44.24 -4.32
N PHE A 935 18.42 -43.33 -3.39
CA PHE A 935 19.20 -43.56 -2.18
C PHE A 935 18.64 -42.80 -1.00
N ARG A 936 18.88 -43.31 0.21
CA ARG A 936 18.47 -42.65 1.46
C ARG A 936 19.43 -41.50 1.78
N ARG A 937 18.93 -40.38 2.30
CA ARG A 937 19.71 -39.20 2.70
C ARG A 937 19.34 -38.83 4.13
N ASN A 938 20.33 -38.72 5.01
CA ASN A 938 20.18 -38.13 6.34
C ASN A 938 19.99 -36.61 6.19
N LEU A 939 18.82 -36.10 6.59
CA LEU A 939 18.53 -34.67 6.51
C LEU A 939 19.42 -33.87 7.47
N GLY A 940 19.74 -34.40 8.65
CA GLY A 940 20.58 -33.69 9.63
C GLY A 940 22.07 -33.61 9.26
N ALA A 941 22.54 -34.34 8.23
CA ALA A 941 23.96 -34.40 7.86
C ALA A 941 24.40 -33.20 7.00
N ASP A 942 24.32 -31.98 7.57
CA ASP A 942 24.65 -30.72 6.90
C ASP A 942 26.11 -30.64 6.42
N ASP A 943 26.99 -31.42 7.05
CA ASP A 943 28.40 -31.58 6.75
C ASP A 943 28.66 -32.53 5.57
N VAL A 944 27.62 -33.06 4.93
CA VAL A 944 27.72 -33.99 3.80
C VAL A 944 27.32 -33.33 2.48
N LEU A 945 28.06 -33.64 1.43
CA LEU A 945 27.75 -33.30 0.04
C LEU A 945 27.48 -34.57 -0.78
N PHE A 946 26.27 -34.68 -1.32
CA PHE A 946 25.87 -35.75 -2.25
C PHE A 946 26.06 -35.32 -3.69
N SER A 947 26.73 -36.15 -4.49
CA SER A 947 26.92 -35.94 -5.93
C SER A 947 26.61 -37.22 -6.69
N VAL A 948 25.46 -37.26 -7.35
CA VAL A 948 25.16 -38.34 -8.30
C VAL A 948 25.91 -38.07 -9.60
N GLN A 949 26.58 -39.09 -10.12
CA GLN A 949 27.45 -38.97 -11.28
C GLN A 949 27.18 -40.08 -12.27
N VAL A 950 27.22 -39.74 -13.56
CA VAL A 950 27.17 -40.73 -14.65
C VAL A 950 28.51 -40.86 -15.35
N SER A 951 28.71 -42.01 -16.00
CA SER A 951 29.88 -42.30 -16.81
C SER A 951 29.54 -43.22 -17.98
N PRO A 952 30.12 -43.02 -19.17
CA PRO A 952 29.99 -43.98 -20.26
C PRO A 952 30.96 -45.17 -20.14
N ASN A 953 31.96 -45.10 -19.26
CA ASN A 953 33.10 -46.03 -19.27
C ASN A 953 33.76 -46.32 -17.91
N LEU A 954 33.14 -45.90 -16.79
CA LEU A 954 33.65 -46.03 -15.42
C LEU A 954 34.93 -45.24 -15.08
N SER A 955 35.48 -44.45 -16.02
CA SER A 955 36.69 -43.66 -15.80
C SER A 955 36.41 -42.16 -15.80
N ALA A 956 35.59 -41.68 -16.74
CA ALA A 956 35.17 -40.29 -16.82
C ALA A 956 33.80 -40.11 -16.15
N TRP A 957 33.79 -39.55 -14.94
CA TRP A 957 32.57 -39.31 -14.16
C TRP A 957 32.20 -37.82 -14.17
N THR A 958 30.92 -37.52 -14.31
CA THR A 958 30.40 -36.15 -14.30
C THR A 958 29.05 -36.09 -13.59
N SER A 959 28.83 -35.03 -12.79
CA SER A 959 27.52 -34.75 -12.17
C SER A 959 26.56 -34.04 -13.12
N LEU A 960 27.08 -33.38 -14.17
CA LEU A 960 26.26 -32.63 -15.15
C LEU A 960 25.35 -33.52 -16.00
N GLY A 961 25.57 -34.84 -16.00
CA GLY A 961 24.73 -35.81 -16.70
C GLY A 961 23.57 -36.36 -15.85
N THR A 962 23.22 -35.70 -14.75
CA THR A 962 22.14 -36.15 -13.86
C THR A 962 21.17 -35.02 -13.53
N GLN A 963 19.93 -35.39 -13.23
CA GLN A 963 18.86 -34.47 -12.84
C GLN A 963 18.14 -35.02 -11.60
N TYR A 964 17.88 -34.16 -10.62
CA TYR A 964 17.01 -34.48 -9.49
C TYR A 964 15.58 -34.76 -9.98
N VAL A 965 14.92 -35.77 -9.40
CA VAL A 965 13.56 -36.17 -9.76
C VAL A 965 12.60 -35.88 -8.61
N SER A 966 12.87 -36.44 -7.44
CA SER A 966 12.01 -36.33 -6.26
C SER A 966 12.77 -36.69 -5.00
N SER A 967 12.21 -36.31 -3.86
CA SER A 967 12.53 -36.87 -2.56
C SER A 967 11.24 -37.24 -1.83
N VAL A 968 11.31 -38.25 -0.97
CA VAL A 968 10.18 -38.72 -0.16
C VAL A 968 10.66 -38.92 1.26
N SER A 969 10.08 -38.19 2.21
CA SER A 969 10.40 -38.34 3.64
C SER A 969 10.10 -39.76 4.13
N ASN A 970 11.00 -40.29 4.96
CA ASN A 970 10.81 -41.56 5.66
C ASN A 970 10.19 -41.36 7.07
N ASN A 971 9.93 -40.10 7.47
CA ASN A 971 9.44 -39.72 8.81
C ASN A 971 10.33 -40.16 9.98
N ASP A 972 11.63 -40.29 9.74
CA ASP A 972 12.64 -40.72 10.72
C ASP A 972 13.91 -39.86 10.71
N GLY A 973 13.82 -38.64 10.16
CA GLY A 973 14.97 -37.75 9.95
C GLY A 973 15.74 -38.02 8.65
N THR A 974 15.26 -38.96 7.83
CA THR A 974 15.83 -39.25 6.51
C THR A 974 14.78 -39.15 5.40
N GLU A 975 15.24 -39.14 4.16
CA GLU A 975 14.39 -39.23 2.98
C GLU A 975 15.01 -40.10 1.88
N ASN A 976 14.19 -40.65 1.00
CA ASN A 976 14.63 -41.32 -0.21
C ASN A 976 14.68 -40.34 -1.37
N VAL A 977 15.87 -40.10 -1.91
CA VAL A 977 16.11 -39.15 -3.01
C VAL A 977 16.32 -39.91 -4.31
N THR A 978 15.63 -39.49 -5.37
CA THR A 978 15.75 -40.07 -6.70
C THR A 978 16.38 -39.09 -7.68
N TYR A 979 17.40 -39.55 -8.39
CA TYR A 979 18.02 -38.87 -9.53
C TYR A 979 17.85 -39.71 -10.79
N ARG A 980 17.84 -39.05 -11.95
CA ARG A 980 17.92 -39.70 -13.26
C ARG A 980 19.12 -39.21 -14.05
N SER A 981 19.58 -40.02 -15.00
CA SER A 981 20.46 -39.58 -16.07
C SER A 981 19.72 -38.59 -16.98
N THR A 982 20.46 -37.64 -17.56
CA THR A 982 19.93 -36.78 -18.65
C THR A 982 20.01 -37.47 -20.01
N THR A 983 20.66 -38.63 -20.10
CA THR A 983 20.74 -39.46 -21.30
C THR A 983 19.61 -40.50 -21.30
N GLU A 984 18.87 -40.58 -22.41
CA GLU A 984 17.88 -41.66 -22.61
C GLU A 984 18.60 -43.02 -22.68
N LEU A 985 18.08 -44.02 -21.96
CA LEU A 985 18.65 -45.38 -21.90
C LEU A 985 18.81 -46.03 -23.28
N GLY A 986 17.89 -45.73 -24.22
CA GLY A 986 17.94 -46.26 -25.59
C GLY A 986 18.93 -45.56 -26.52
N SER A 987 19.46 -44.40 -26.13
CA SER A 987 20.29 -43.56 -26.99
C SER A 987 21.79 -43.88 -26.94
N VAL A 988 22.24 -44.64 -25.94
CA VAL A 988 23.64 -45.01 -25.71
C VAL A 988 23.83 -46.51 -25.49
N PRO A 989 24.97 -47.10 -25.92
CA PRO A 989 25.20 -48.54 -25.78
C PRO A 989 25.43 -48.98 -24.33
N ARG A 990 25.86 -48.07 -23.45
CA ARG A 990 26.00 -48.27 -22.00
C ARG A 990 26.12 -46.93 -21.28
N GLU A 991 25.65 -46.88 -20.05
CA GLU A 991 25.87 -45.78 -19.11
C GLU A 991 25.93 -46.37 -17.70
N PHE A 992 26.71 -45.76 -16.82
CA PHE A 992 26.88 -46.14 -15.42
C PHE A 992 26.50 -44.96 -14.55
N ILE A 993 25.91 -45.21 -13.39
CA ILE A 993 25.54 -44.20 -12.40
C ILE A 993 26.17 -44.56 -11.04
N ARG A 994 26.66 -43.58 -10.29
CA ARG A 994 27.15 -43.74 -8.92
C ARG A 994 26.74 -42.57 -8.03
N LEU A 995 26.67 -42.80 -6.73
CA LEU A 995 26.67 -41.75 -5.73
C LEU A 995 28.11 -41.51 -5.25
N ARG A 996 28.51 -40.24 -5.22
CA ARG A 996 29.72 -39.78 -4.54
C ARG A 996 29.29 -38.98 -3.32
N VAL A 997 29.76 -39.39 -2.15
CA VAL A 997 29.56 -38.68 -0.88
C VAL A 997 30.91 -38.09 -0.47
N SER A 998 30.92 -36.84 -0.02
CA SER A 998 32.11 -36.16 0.49
C SER A 998 31.73 -35.20 1.61
N GLU A 999 32.69 -34.91 2.50
CA GLU A 999 32.54 -33.86 3.50
C GLU A 999 32.42 -32.47 2.83
N ARG A 1000 31.55 -31.63 3.38
CA ARG A 1000 31.39 -30.23 2.99
C ARG A 1000 32.58 -29.43 3.55
N PRO A 1001 33.31 -28.69 2.70
CA PRO A 1001 34.55 -28.03 3.08
C PRO A 1001 34.39 -26.86 4.05
#